data_AF-A0ABD3R6P9-F1
#
_entry.id   AF-A0ABD3R6P9-F1
#
_cell.length_a   1.000
_cell.length_b   1.000
_cell.length_c   1.000
_cell.angle_alpha   90.00
_cell.angle_beta   90.00
_cell.angle_gamma   90.00
#
_symmetry.space_group_name_H-M   'P 1'
#
loop_
_entity.id
_entity.type
_entity.pdbx_description
1 polymer ?
#
loop_
_entity_poly.entity_id
_entity_poly.type
_entity_poly.pdbx_seq_one_letter_code
_entity_poly.pdbx_strand_id
1 'polypeptide(L)'
;MSNSCDASSSAADVTLGPDLNSTRSKSDKKLYRHITLSNGLKCVLICDTVALRQRKSLIGRGRLDDGESEGEDDEDDADEDDHSNDDDDDDDYGLRKAATALLVNVGSYHDPPYLQGLTHFLEHMLFLGTEDYPEESAYNKFLSSCGGDDNAYTDMEHTLYHYCIPQDSEKNVWKALDMFSSFFKCPLLNENSIERELNAVESEFELNSKDDHIRLSQLMSYTCGMDGNAPIMGRNWRPVTRTGYDDGEKVEGVEAEVGAERYAKDRPLHPFAKFPWGNMSSLKIEPESSGIDVMKELRKHYQCHYYAPNMRLVVMAGYDLDEIQRHVVENFRDVPAAPRIVDCECDGHDGENIITNLRPYQLPFHASSLATVYRIVPVRNCHLLTITWQCPSVSPHWRTKPCDYLAHLLGHEASGSVLSVLKGRGWATSLSAGIGEDGMGDASTHALFSIEISLSMHGVRFWEDVINVVFCYISMLKFHFIEGHIDGEKTRKEGLPSWIHEELKMIAELSYQFADEGDVTDTVEEIAENMAPWTDLPDERVLDGNALLFDDEVDSDMIKRLLFDFFTPENIRVDMMSSLFGRDCDDLDDSAALQCEEEKKVDSDDNEEVKSDYQPPVDLAGDRNPIFDKERAGLASLEPRFGTKFWQEQISEDLIQSWTAAAMPRLYSSDELAIHLPPPNTYIPTKFDLRPADDDEHPLLNCCLKVCVAVGKKKMYFPAAVTKYKIEATCHRLSLSYEDEGEKWHYLDNHELYNKFDGCHHFLESGYEGTLDNGTVKFRVTAVPRDGEGIVFSYGDSGHDDDVEDGVAFPPIPPPAPENRLPQLIHDKNSFRMWHLHDRKFRKPTADLRLQFVCDGMNGSALNQACMELFCTLCADALTETCYLASVCELGSSICPTETGFSIRVHGFDQNLLTLTKEVLRVVMSLRER
;
A
#
# COMPACT_ATOMS: atom_id res chain seq x y z
N MET A 1 -16.65 19.45 -50.82
CA MET A 1 -15.18 19.44 -50.85
C MET A 1 -14.74 18.92 -49.50
N SER A 2 -14.24 17.69 -49.51
CA SER A 2 -13.74 16.93 -48.37
C SER A 2 -12.41 17.52 -47.87
N ASN A 3 -12.35 17.95 -46.63
CA ASN A 3 -11.08 18.11 -45.92
C ASN A 3 -10.93 16.92 -44.98
N SER A 4 -10.06 16.00 -45.40
CA SER A 4 -9.41 15.04 -44.53
C SER A 4 -8.52 15.80 -43.56
N CYS A 5 -8.84 15.77 -42.27
CA CYS A 5 -7.90 16.19 -41.24
C CYS A 5 -6.82 15.11 -41.12
N ASP A 6 -5.59 15.49 -41.47
CA ASP A 6 -4.39 14.67 -41.38
C ASP A 6 -4.13 14.25 -39.92
N ALA A 7 -4.11 12.96 -39.66
CA ALA A 7 -3.67 12.35 -38.41
C ALA A 7 -2.13 12.41 -38.21
N SER A 8 -1.43 13.32 -38.88
CA SER A 8 0.04 13.37 -38.91
C SER A 8 0.67 14.52 -38.11
N SER A 9 -0.12 15.36 -37.42
CA SER A 9 0.43 16.49 -36.66
C SER A 9 0.65 16.24 -35.16
N SER A 10 0.10 15.17 -34.56
CA SER A 10 0.24 14.89 -33.12
C SER A 10 1.58 14.23 -32.73
N ALA A 11 2.33 13.69 -33.70
CA ALA A 11 3.60 13.01 -33.45
C ALA A 11 4.80 13.96 -33.25
N ALA A 12 4.64 15.27 -33.46
CA ALA A 12 5.74 16.24 -33.41
C ALA A 12 6.01 16.83 -32.02
N ASP A 13 5.09 16.67 -31.06
CA ASP A 13 5.14 17.33 -29.73
C ASP A 13 5.55 16.41 -28.58
N VAL A 14 5.97 15.18 -28.88
CA VAL A 14 6.26 14.16 -27.86
C VAL A 14 7.55 13.42 -28.20
N THR A 15 8.42 13.26 -27.20
CA THR A 15 9.59 12.38 -27.27
C THR A 15 9.25 11.04 -26.62
N LEU A 16 9.51 9.93 -27.30
CA LEU A 16 9.33 8.60 -26.72
C LEU A 16 10.46 8.29 -25.73
N GLY A 17 10.08 7.79 -24.56
CA GLY A 17 10.99 7.23 -23.59
C GLY A 17 11.42 5.80 -23.92
N PRO A 18 12.07 5.09 -22.99
CA PRO A 18 12.46 3.72 -23.21
C PRO A 18 11.26 2.76 -23.18
N ASP A 19 11.51 1.52 -23.62
CA ASP A 19 10.53 0.45 -23.59
C ASP A 19 10.42 -0.18 -22.19
N LEU A 20 9.32 0.12 -21.51
CA LEU A 20 9.02 -0.38 -20.17
C LEU A 20 8.60 -1.86 -20.16
N ASN A 21 8.25 -2.44 -21.30
CA ASN A 21 7.74 -3.81 -21.35
C ASN A 21 8.78 -4.88 -20.97
N SER A 22 10.07 -4.50 -20.89
CA SER A 22 11.17 -5.40 -20.52
C SER A 22 11.23 -5.69 -19.01
N THR A 23 10.66 -4.83 -18.18
CA THR A 23 10.69 -4.91 -16.72
C THR A 23 9.37 -5.36 -16.11
N ARG A 24 8.27 -5.22 -16.86
CA ARG A 24 6.93 -5.72 -16.51
C ARG A 24 6.91 -7.18 -16.04
N SER A 25 6.13 -7.45 -15.00
CA SER A 25 5.77 -8.79 -14.55
C SER A 25 5.10 -9.64 -15.64
N LYS A 26 5.39 -10.96 -15.69
CA LYS A 26 4.84 -11.86 -16.73
C LYS A 26 3.32 -12.03 -16.64
N SER A 27 2.75 -11.83 -15.46
CA SER A 27 1.31 -11.94 -15.19
C SER A 27 0.56 -10.68 -15.65
N ASP A 28 1.25 -9.55 -15.75
CA ASP A 28 0.69 -8.28 -16.14
C ASP A 28 0.43 -8.21 -17.66
N LYS A 29 -0.80 -7.83 -18.00
CA LYS A 29 -1.34 -7.79 -19.36
C LYS A 29 -1.58 -6.37 -19.85
N LYS A 30 -1.27 -5.35 -19.05
CA LYS A 30 -1.39 -3.94 -19.42
C LYS A 30 -0.35 -3.58 -20.49
N LEU A 31 -0.59 -2.52 -21.26
CA LEU A 31 0.40 -1.99 -22.20
C LEU A 31 0.88 -0.62 -21.71
N TYR A 32 2.17 -0.35 -21.88
CA TYR A 32 2.81 0.84 -21.33
C TYR A 32 3.45 1.69 -22.42
N ARG A 33 3.50 3.00 -22.21
CA ARG A 33 4.29 3.93 -23.03
C ARG A 33 4.86 5.04 -22.16
N HIS A 34 6.18 5.17 -22.12
CA HIS A 34 6.84 6.34 -21.54
C HIS A 34 6.97 7.43 -22.60
N ILE A 35 6.59 8.66 -22.24
CA ILE A 35 6.68 9.84 -23.10
C ILE A 35 7.19 11.05 -22.33
N THR A 36 7.76 12.01 -23.05
CA THR A 36 8.05 13.35 -22.54
C THR A 36 7.41 14.37 -23.47
N LEU A 37 6.56 15.24 -22.91
CA LEU A 37 5.91 16.32 -23.65
C LEU A 37 6.93 17.41 -24.01
N SER A 38 6.59 18.26 -24.99
CA SER A 38 7.45 19.36 -25.44
C SER A 38 7.76 20.41 -24.36
N ASN A 39 6.91 20.53 -23.32
CA ASN A 39 7.14 21.36 -22.15
C ASN A 39 8.04 20.70 -21.08
N GLY A 40 8.45 19.44 -21.28
CA GLY A 40 9.34 18.70 -20.36
C GLY A 40 8.63 17.81 -19.35
N LEU A 41 7.29 17.71 -19.37
CA LEU A 41 6.55 16.80 -18.49
C LEU A 41 6.82 15.34 -18.88
N LYS A 42 7.36 14.56 -17.94
CA LYS A 42 7.53 13.12 -18.10
C LYS A 42 6.22 12.40 -17.75
N CYS A 43 5.78 11.49 -18.62
CA CYS A 43 4.52 10.77 -18.43
C CYS A 43 4.64 9.26 -18.71
N VAL A 44 3.97 8.43 -17.91
CA VAL A 44 3.72 7.01 -18.23
C VAL A 44 2.24 6.81 -18.56
N LEU A 45 1.97 6.25 -19.73
CA LEU A 45 0.62 5.92 -20.19
C LEU A 45 0.39 4.43 -20.04
N ILE A 46 -0.73 4.06 -19.43
CA ILE A 46 -1.09 2.67 -19.13
C ILE A 46 -2.43 2.36 -19.81
N CYS A 47 -2.39 1.41 -20.74
CA CYS A 47 -3.58 0.84 -21.34
C CYS A 47 -4.01 -0.39 -20.54
N ASP A 48 -5.12 -0.27 -19.82
CA ASP A 48 -5.80 -1.41 -19.22
C ASP A 48 -6.44 -2.25 -20.33
N THR A 49 -5.81 -3.39 -20.66
CA THR A 49 -6.27 -4.24 -21.76
C THR A 49 -7.54 -5.03 -21.45
N VAL A 50 -7.91 -5.16 -20.17
CA VAL A 50 -9.17 -5.78 -19.76
C VAL A 50 -10.30 -4.78 -19.99
N ALA A 51 -10.16 -3.56 -19.44
CA ALA A 51 -11.13 -2.48 -19.63
C ALA A 51 -11.31 -2.12 -21.12
N LEU A 52 -10.22 -2.07 -21.89
CA LEU A 52 -10.27 -1.84 -23.34
C LEU A 52 -11.10 -2.90 -24.08
N ARG A 53 -10.99 -4.18 -23.70
CA ARG A 53 -11.76 -5.27 -24.31
C ARG A 53 -13.23 -5.20 -23.91
N GLN A 54 -13.52 -4.92 -22.64
CA GLN A 54 -14.88 -4.73 -22.14
C GLN A 54 -15.57 -3.59 -22.92
N ARG A 55 -14.91 -2.44 -23.06
CA ARG A 55 -15.40 -1.29 -23.84
C ARG A 55 -15.63 -1.64 -25.32
N LYS A 56 -14.65 -2.25 -26.00
CA LYS A 56 -14.79 -2.65 -27.42
C LYS A 56 -15.94 -3.66 -27.62
N SER A 57 -16.22 -4.51 -26.64
CA SER A 57 -17.35 -5.44 -26.65
C SER A 57 -18.70 -4.71 -26.52
N LEU A 58 -18.79 -3.69 -25.68
CA LEU A 58 -20.01 -2.86 -25.50
C LEU A 58 -20.30 -2.02 -26.75
N ILE A 59 -19.31 -1.33 -27.30
CA ILE A 59 -19.43 -0.54 -28.54
C ILE A 59 -19.82 -1.44 -29.73
N GLY A 60 -19.32 -2.68 -29.76
CA GLY A 60 -19.71 -3.67 -30.77
C GLY A 60 -21.18 -4.11 -30.70
N ARG A 61 -21.89 -3.83 -29.60
CA ARG A 61 -23.31 -4.17 -29.38
C ARG A 61 -24.27 -3.00 -29.58
N GLY A 62 -23.85 -1.74 -29.43
CA GLY A 62 -24.73 -0.56 -29.49
C GLY A 62 -24.25 0.51 -30.49
N ARG A 63 -24.65 0.40 -31.77
CA ARG A 63 -24.47 1.48 -32.76
C ARG A 63 -25.83 1.97 -33.27
N LEU A 64 -26.59 2.61 -32.38
CA LEU A 64 -27.74 3.51 -32.54
C LEU A 64 -27.79 4.25 -31.18
N ASP A 65 -27.86 5.56 -30.99
CA ASP A 65 -27.98 6.78 -31.78
C ASP A 65 -27.53 7.90 -30.82
N ASP A 66 -26.67 8.83 -31.26
CA ASP A 66 -26.23 9.97 -30.42
C ASP A 66 -27.19 11.14 -30.67
N GLY A 67 -28.14 11.35 -29.76
CA GLY A 67 -29.13 12.43 -29.84
C GLY A 67 -29.36 13.11 -28.50
N GLU A 68 -28.95 14.37 -28.42
CA GLU A 68 -29.12 15.31 -27.29
C GLU A 68 -30.59 15.41 -26.82
N SER A 69 -30.82 15.44 -25.51
CA SER A 69 -32.00 16.10 -24.94
C SER A 69 -31.68 16.69 -23.56
N GLU A 70 -31.79 18.01 -23.47
CA GLU A 70 -31.86 18.79 -22.24
C GLU A 70 -33.22 18.60 -21.55
N GLY A 71 -33.28 18.74 -20.22
CA GLY A 71 -34.46 19.28 -19.53
C GLY A 71 -35.01 18.52 -18.30
N GLU A 72 -34.79 19.15 -17.15
CA GLU A 72 -35.72 19.36 -16.00
C GLU A 72 -36.01 18.23 -14.99
N ASP A 73 -35.49 18.45 -13.78
CA ASP A 73 -36.12 18.43 -12.44
C ASP A 73 -37.23 17.41 -12.12
N ASP A 74 -37.02 16.63 -11.05
CA ASP A 74 -37.92 16.62 -9.88
C ASP A 74 -37.28 15.88 -8.68
N GLU A 75 -37.51 16.46 -7.50
CA GLU A 75 -37.12 16.05 -6.15
C GLU A 75 -37.84 14.77 -5.69
N ASP A 76 -37.21 13.93 -4.86
CA ASP A 76 -37.70 13.60 -3.51
C ASP A 76 -36.84 12.53 -2.79
N ASP A 77 -36.70 12.75 -1.49
CA ASP A 77 -35.89 12.09 -0.46
C ASP A 77 -36.16 10.58 -0.24
N ALA A 78 -35.12 9.84 0.22
CA ALA A 78 -35.15 9.14 1.52
C ALA A 78 -33.88 8.29 1.80
N ASP A 79 -33.32 8.58 2.98
CA ASP A 79 -32.65 7.72 3.97
C ASP A 79 -31.14 7.42 3.86
N GLU A 80 -30.44 8.04 4.83
CA GLU A 80 -29.07 7.85 5.30
C GLU A 80 -28.89 6.53 6.09
N ASP A 81 -27.61 6.16 6.25
CA ASP A 81 -27.00 5.21 7.20
C ASP A 81 -26.93 3.72 6.79
N ASP A 82 -25.74 3.27 6.35
CA ASP A 82 -24.83 2.44 7.18
C ASP A 82 -23.43 2.34 6.54
N HIS A 83 -22.41 2.83 7.25
CA HIS A 83 -20.99 2.64 6.90
C HIS A 83 -20.53 1.29 7.46
N SER A 84 -20.42 0.29 6.59
CA SER A 84 -19.59 -0.90 6.84
C SER A 84 -18.48 -0.94 5.79
N ASN A 85 -17.25 -0.74 6.25
CA ASN A 85 -16.03 -1.01 5.50
C ASN A 85 -15.87 -2.53 5.43
N ASP A 86 -16.41 -3.14 4.38
CA ASP A 86 -16.01 -4.45 3.90
C ASP A 86 -15.53 -4.27 2.45
N ASP A 87 -14.23 -4.01 2.31
CA ASP A 87 -13.50 -4.17 1.04
C ASP A 87 -13.39 -5.67 0.73
N ASP A 88 -14.50 -6.26 0.30
CA ASP A 88 -14.52 -7.57 -0.35
C ASP A 88 -14.49 -7.35 -1.87
N ASP A 89 -13.40 -7.79 -2.49
CA ASP A 89 -13.09 -7.87 -3.93
C ASP A 89 -14.03 -8.80 -4.73
N ASP A 90 -15.35 -8.66 -4.54
CA ASP A 90 -16.38 -9.36 -5.28
C ASP A 90 -17.08 -8.38 -6.25
N ASP A 91 -16.55 -8.27 -7.48
CA ASP A 91 -17.32 -8.37 -8.74
C ASP A 91 -16.50 -7.90 -9.97
N ASP A 92 -16.01 -8.83 -10.81
CA ASP A 92 -15.51 -8.52 -12.18
C ASP A 92 -16.67 -8.31 -13.18
N TYR A 93 -17.81 -7.86 -12.66
CA TYR A 93 -18.90 -7.24 -13.40
C TYR A 93 -19.06 -5.75 -13.04
N GLY A 94 -18.28 -5.24 -12.08
CA GLY A 94 -18.12 -3.81 -11.83
C GLY A 94 -17.30 -3.13 -12.94
N LEU A 95 -17.63 -1.87 -13.23
CA LEU A 95 -16.89 -1.06 -14.19
C LEU A 95 -15.50 -0.76 -13.64
N ARG A 96 -14.45 -1.33 -14.25
CA ARG A 96 -13.05 -0.98 -13.92
C ARG A 96 -12.85 0.53 -14.06
N LYS A 97 -12.18 1.15 -13.09
CA LYS A 97 -11.92 2.59 -13.08
C LYS A 97 -10.69 2.94 -13.93
N ALA A 98 -10.70 4.14 -14.51
CA ALA A 98 -9.49 4.81 -14.99
C ALA A 98 -8.89 5.54 -13.79
N ALA A 99 -7.58 5.72 -13.79
CA ALA A 99 -6.90 6.45 -12.74
C ALA A 99 -5.83 7.37 -13.33
N THR A 100 -5.58 8.48 -12.65
CA THR A 100 -4.50 9.41 -12.99
C THR A 100 -3.84 9.88 -11.72
N ALA A 101 -2.51 9.90 -11.69
CA ALA A 101 -1.72 10.53 -10.63
C ALA A 101 -0.76 11.55 -11.22
N LEU A 102 -0.60 12.69 -10.55
CA LEU A 102 0.42 13.67 -10.85
C LEU A 102 1.19 14.02 -9.57
N LEU A 103 2.46 13.67 -9.59
CA LEU A 103 3.41 14.00 -8.54
C LEU A 103 4.12 15.30 -8.88
N VAL A 104 4.18 16.22 -7.91
CA VAL A 104 5.01 17.42 -7.94
C VAL A 104 6.16 17.19 -6.99
N ASN A 105 7.39 17.33 -7.48
CA ASN A 105 8.62 17.14 -6.70
C ASN A 105 8.87 18.33 -5.76
N VAL A 106 7.92 18.62 -4.88
CA VAL A 106 7.95 19.61 -3.79
C VAL A 106 7.04 19.12 -2.67
N GLY A 107 7.55 19.08 -1.44
CA GLY A 107 6.82 18.68 -0.24
C GLY A 107 7.08 19.66 0.91
N SER A 108 6.73 19.25 2.12
CA SER A 108 6.87 20.11 3.31
C SER A 108 8.32 20.53 3.62
N TYR A 109 9.33 19.80 3.14
CA TYR A 109 10.74 20.19 3.24
C TYR A 109 11.07 21.45 2.41
N HIS A 110 10.18 21.87 1.52
CA HIS A 110 10.30 23.12 0.75
C HIS A 110 9.53 24.28 1.38
N ASP A 111 8.80 24.05 2.46
CA ASP A 111 8.08 25.12 3.17
C ASP A 111 9.03 26.25 3.61
N PRO A 112 8.64 27.52 3.49
CA PRO A 112 9.37 28.59 4.14
C PRO A 112 9.45 28.33 5.66
N PRO A 113 10.60 28.54 6.33
CA PRO A 113 10.73 28.28 7.76
C PRO A 113 9.71 29.03 8.64
N TYR A 114 9.20 30.16 8.14
CA TYR A 114 8.21 31.02 8.77
C TYR A 114 6.75 30.68 8.40
N LEU A 115 6.52 29.67 7.55
CA LEU A 115 5.19 29.28 7.06
C LEU A 115 5.16 27.75 6.85
N GLN A 116 5.23 27.01 7.95
CA GLN A 116 5.32 25.54 7.94
C GLN A 116 3.92 24.93 7.77
N GLY A 117 3.81 23.95 6.86
CA GLY A 117 2.57 23.40 6.31
C GLY A 117 2.06 24.12 5.06
N LEU A 118 2.86 24.97 4.40
CA LEU A 118 2.41 25.76 3.25
C LEU A 118 2.13 24.88 2.04
N THR A 119 2.99 23.89 1.78
CA THR A 119 2.81 22.95 0.66
C THR A 119 1.56 22.11 0.86
N HIS A 120 1.33 21.59 2.08
CA HIS A 120 0.10 20.89 2.43
C HIS A 120 -1.13 21.81 2.29
N PHE A 121 -1.03 23.06 2.73
CA PHE A 121 -2.11 24.02 2.51
C PHE A 121 -2.37 24.33 1.03
N LEU A 122 -1.33 24.36 0.19
CA LEU A 122 -1.49 24.52 -1.26
C LEU A 122 -2.20 23.33 -1.88
N GLU A 123 -1.94 22.11 -1.40
CA GLU A 123 -2.62 20.89 -1.82
C GLU A 123 -4.14 21.04 -1.75
N HIS A 124 -4.67 21.40 -0.57
CA HIS A 124 -6.09 21.66 -0.34
C HIS A 124 -6.62 22.73 -1.30
N MET A 125 -5.87 23.81 -1.46
CA MET A 125 -6.30 24.98 -2.23
C MET A 125 -6.39 24.72 -3.75
N LEU A 126 -5.77 23.66 -4.30
CA LEU A 126 -5.87 23.34 -5.73
C LEU A 126 -7.21 22.72 -6.12
N PHE A 127 -7.92 22.09 -5.20
CA PHE A 127 -9.25 21.52 -5.45
C PHE A 127 -10.33 22.60 -5.56
N LEU A 128 -10.06 23.82 -5.07
CA LEU A 128 -11.05 24.90 -4.92
C LEU A 128 -11.22 25.79 -6.16
N GLY A 129 -11.27 25.16 -7.33
CA GLY A 129 -11.61 25.81 -8.57
C GLY A 129 -10.43 26.43 -9.33
N THR A 130 -10.62 26.52 -10.64
CA THR A 130 -9.65 26.98 -11.64
C THR A 130 -10.27 28.04 -12.53
N GLU A 131 -9.49 28.70 -13.38
CA GLU A 131 -10.04 29.69 -14.32
C GLU A 131 -11.10 29.08 -15.27
N ASP A 132 -10.89 27.83 -15.70
CA ASP A 132 -11.81 27.11 -16.59
C ASP A 132 -13.03 26.56 -15.83
N TYR A 133 -12.84 26.19 -14.57
CA TYR A 133 -13.85 25.60 -13.69
C TYR A 133 -13.92 26.38 -12.35
N PRO A 134 -14.54 27.57 -12.33
CA PRO A 134 -14.39 28.51 -11.23
C PRO A 134 -15.26 28.23 -9.99
N GLU A 135 -16.24 27.32 -10.10
CA GLU A 135 -17.00 26.87 -8.94
C GLU A 135 -16.12 25.97 -8.06
N GLU A 136 -15.95 26.33 -6.79
CA GLU A 136 -15.03 25.68 -5.84
C GLU A 136 -15.24 24.16 -5.70
N SER A 137 -16.48 23.69 -5.88
CA SER A 137 -16.83 22.26 -5.74
C SER A 137 -17.06 21.56 -7.08
N ALA A 138 -16.76 22.23 -8.21
CA ALA A 138 -17.04 21.68 -9.54
C ALA A 138 -16.37 20.32 -9.77
N TYR A 139 -15.11 20.18 -9.35
CA TYR A 139 -14.33 18.97 -9.54
C TYR A 139 -14.89 17.80 -8.71
N ASN A 140 -15.00 17.97 -7.39
CA ASN A 140 -15.47 16.93 -6.49
C ASN A 140 -16.93 16.54 -6.81
N LYS A 141 -17.83 17.52 -7.04
CA LYS A 141 -19.20 17.23 -7.48
C LYS A 141 -19.24 16.43 -8.78
N PHE A 142 -18.38 16.78 -9.75
CA PHE A 142 -18.32 16.06 -11.02
C PHE A 142 -17.86 14.62 -10.81
N LEU A 143 -16.75 14.38 -10.09
CA LEU A 143 -16.24 13.03 -9.83
C LEU A 143 -17.25 12.19 -9.05
N SER A 144 -17.77 12.68 -7.92
CA SER A 144 -18.75 11.92 -7.12
C SER A 144 -20.02 11.62 -7.90
N SER A 145 -20.51 12.57 -8.73
CA SER A 145 -21.68 12.32 -9.60
C SER A 145 -21.44 11.25 -10.67
N CYS A 146 -20.18 10.95 -10.98
CA CYS A 146 -19.77 9.91 -11.92
C CYS A 146 -19.32 8.62 -11.21
N GLY A 147 -19.44 8.51 -9.88
CA GLY A 147 -18.92 7.38 -9.10
C GLY A 147 -17.39 7.30 -9.03
N GLY A 148 -16.71 8.42 -9.30
CA GLY A 148 -15.27 8.58 -9.12
C GLY A 148 -14.91 9.09 -7.73
N ASP A 149 -13.62 9.04 -7.43
CA ASP A 149 -13.03 9.47 -6.18
C ASP A 149 -11.69 10.18 -6.43
N ASP A 150 -11.28 11.05 -5.52
CA ASP A 150 -10.03 11.80 -5.59
C ASP A 150 -9.39 11.97 -4.21
N ASN A 151 -8.08 12.10 -4.21
CA ASN A 151 -7.33 12.45 -3.02
C ASN A 151 -5.98 13.08 -3.40
N ALA A 152 -5.29 13.59 -2.39
CA ALA A 152 -3.92 14.02 -2.48
C ALA A 152 -3.20 13.81 -1.14
N TYR A 153 -1.88 13.84 -1.17
CA TYR A 153 -1.07 13.92 0.03
C TYR A 153 0.24 14.69 -0.21
N THR A 154 0.69 15.36 0.84
CA THR A 154 1.96 16.08 0.89
C THR A 154 2.90 15.34 1.83
N ASP A 155 3.93 14.75 1.26
CA ASP A 155 5.02 14.15 2.02
C ASP A 155 6.16 15.18 2.22
N MET A 156 7.32 14.73 2.71
CA MET A 156 8.46 15.59 2.97
C MET A 156 9.02 16.21 1.69
N GLU A 157 9.18 15.44 0.61
CA GLU A 157 9.88 15.91 -0.60
C GLU A 157 8.97 16.08 -1.83
N HIS A 158 7.69 15.68 -1.73
CA HIS A 158 6.75 15.74 -2.83
C HIS A 158 5.29 15.92 -2.40
N THR A 159 4.44 16.26 -3.37
CA THR A 159 2.98 16.32 -3.25
C THR A 159 2.39 15.50 -4.39
N LEU A 160 1.52 14.55 -4.09
CA LEU A 160 0.87 13.72 -5.10
C LEU A 160 -0.62 14.02 -5.12
N TYR A 161 -1.18 14.20 -6.33
CA TYR A 161 -2.60 14.34 -6.57
C TYR A 161 -3.07 13.18 -7.44
N HIS A 162 -4.20 12.56 -7.11
CA HIS A 162 -4.77 11.52 -7.96
C HIS A 162 -6.29 11.57 -8.01
N TYR A 163 -6.85 10.85 -8.98
CA TYR A 163 -8.26 10.50 -8.99
C TYR A 163 -8.46 9.16 -9.70
N CYS A 164 -9.58 8.51 -9.39
CA CYS A 164 -10.11 7.39 -10.14
C CYS A 164 -11.55 7.66 -10.59
N ILE A 165 -11.96 7.12 -11.74
CA ILE A 165 -13.32 7.31 -12.27
C ILE A 165 -13.77 6.08 -13.07
N PRO A 166 -15.03 5.63 -12.95
CA PRO A 166 -15.59 4.61 -13.83
C PRO A 166 -15.42 4.94 -15.32
N GLN A 167 -15.24 3.91 -16.14
CA GLN A 167 -14.93 4.04 -17.57
C GLN A 167 -16.11 3.72 -18.51
N ASP A 168 -17.34 3.76 -18.01
CA ASP A 168 -18.57 3.58 -18.79
C ASP A 168 -18.82 4.72 -19.79
N SER A 169 -18.36 5.92 -19.49
CA SER A 169 -18.50 7.11 -20.33
C SER A 169 -17.14 7.69 -20.75
N GLU A 170 -16.83 7.61 -22.04
CA GLU A 170 -15.63 8.24 -22.63
C GLU A 170 -15.57 9.74 -22.36
N LYS A 171 -16.72 10.41 -22.43
CA LYS A 171 -16.83 11.84 -22.12
C LYS A 171 -16.43 12.15 -20.68
N ASN A 172 -16.81 11.30 -19.73
CA ASN A 172 -16.53 11.54 -18.31
C ASN A 172 -15.05 11.33 -18.00
N VAL A 173 -14.44 10.26 -18.51
CA VAL A 173 -13.01 9.96 -18.33
C VAL A 173 -12.15 11.14 -18.79
N TRP A 174 -12.39 11.66 -20.00
CA TRP A 174 -11.56 12.74 -20.54
C TRP A 174 -11.89 14.11 -19.95
N LYS A 175 -13.13 14.34 -19.50
CA LYS A 175 -13.49 15.55 -18.75
C LYS A 175 -12.82 15.58 -17.38
N ALA A 176 -12.74 14.45 -16.68
CA ALA A 176 -12.00 14.36 -15.42
C ALA A 176 -10.53 14.76 -15.61
N LEU A 177 -9.88 14.23 -16.65
CA LEU A 177 -8.49 14.55 -16.98
C LEU A 177 -8.30 16.03 -17.33
N ASP A 178 -9.25 16.64 -18.07
CA ASP A 178 -9.21 18.06 -18.39
C ASP A 178 -9.33 18.93 -17.12
N MET A 179 -10.34 18.68 -16.28
CA MET A 179 -10.53 19.42 -15.02
C MET A 179 -9.31 19.29 -14.10
N PHE A 180 -8.79 18.07 -13.93
CA PHE A 180 -7.60 17.78 -13.14
C PHE A 180 -6.36 18.54 -13.67
N SER A 181 -6.18 18.58 -15.00
CA SER A 181 -5.05 19.29 -15.60
C SER A 181 -5.05 20.80 -15.31
N SER A 182 -6.22 21.40 -15.08
CA SER A 182 -6.34 22.83 -14.80
C SER A 182 -5.78 23.24 -13.44
N PHE A 183 -5.63 22.31 -12.48
CA PHE A 183 -4.95 22.56 -11.19
C PHE A 183 -3.50 23.03 -11.41
N PHE A 184 -2.86 22.50 -12.46
CA PHE A 184 -1.45 22.75 -12.78
C PHE A 184 -1.24 23.86 -13.82
N LYS A 185 -2.34 24.35 -14.42
CA LYS A 185 -2.34 25.44 -15.41
C LYS A 185 -2.75 26.78 -14.78
N CYS A 186 -3.90 26.83 -14.12
CA CYS A 186 -4.63 28.06 -13.80
C CYS A 186 -5.54 27.94 -12.55
N PRO A 187 -5.04 27.54 -11.37
CA PRO A 187 -5.84 27.52 -10.15
C PRO A 187 -6.20 28.94 -9.70
N LEU A 188 -7.39 29.12 -9.13
CA LEU A 188 -7.84 30.44 -8.69
C LEU A 188 -7.12 30.91 -7.42
N LEU A 189 -6.82 29.98 -6.50
CA LEU A 189 -6.27 30.29 -5.17
C LEU A 189 -7.05 31.45 -4.53
N ASN A 190 -8.36 31.23 -4.38
CA ASN A 190 -9.34 32.23 -3.98
C ASN A 190 -9.16 32.62 -2.51
N GLU A 191 -9.07 33.92 -2.23
CA GLU A 191 -8.86 34.43 -0.86
C GLU A 191 -10.07 34.18 0.04
N ASN A 192 -11.27 34.09 -0.53
CA ASN A 192 -12.49 33.86 0.25
C ASN A 192 -12.58 32.45 0.85
N SER A 193 -11.80 31.50 0.33
CA SER A 193 -11.82 30.10 0.74
C SER A 193 -10.79 29.80 1.84
N ILE A 194 -9.83 30.71 2.05
CA ILE A 194 -8.67 30.51 2.94
C ILE A 194 -9.09 30.12 4.36
N GLU A 195 -10.08 30.79 4.96
CA GLU A 195 -10.44 30.54 6.35
C GLU A 195 -11.11 29.18 6.52
N ARG A 196 -11.86 28.73 5.51
CA ARG A 196 -12.52 27.43 5.53
C ARG A 196 -11.49 26.31 5.39
N GLU A 197 -10.56 26.43 4.46
CA GLU A 197 -9.50 25.41 4.29
C GLU A 197 -8.50 25.39 5.44
N LEU A 198 -8.17 26.53 6.03
CA LEU A 198 -7.35 26.54 7.25
C LEU A 198 -8.04 25.83 8.42
N ASN A 199 -9.37 25.86 8.50
CA ASN A 199 -10.10 25.07 9.49
C ASN A 199 -10.12 23.57 9.16
N ALA A 200 -10.08 23.19 7.87
CA ALA A 200 -9.93 21.80 7.45
C ALA A 200 -8.55 21.26 7.86
N VAL A 201 -7.47 21.98 7.55
CA VAL A 201 -6.10 21.65 7.99
C VAL A 201 -6.00 21.59 9.52
N GLU A 202 -6.64 22.51 10.25
CA GLU A 202 -6.70 22.44 11.72
C GLU A 202 -7.42 21.17 12.20
N SER A 203 -8.51 20.78 11.55
CA SER A 203 -9.26 19.58 11.92
C SER A 203 -8.44 18.30 11.69
N GLU A 204 -7.69 18.22 10.59
CA GLU A 204 -6.74 17.13 10.33
C GLU A 204 -5.62 17.08 11.39
N PHE A 205 -5.06 18.24 11.73
CA PHE A 205 -4.09 18.36 12.82
C PHE A 205 -4.69 17.88 14.17
N GLU A 206 -5.93 18.24 14.49
CA GLU A 206 -6.62 17.77 15.70
C GLU A 206 -6.89 16.26 15.69
N LEU A 207 -7.24 15.67 14.55
CA LEU A 207 -7.40 14.22 14.40
C LEU A 207 -6.07 13.50 14.67
N ASN A 208 -4.99 14.00 14.09
CA ASN A 208 -3.64 13.46 14.24
C ASN A 208 -3.07 13.64 15.65
N SER A 209 -3.61 14.58 16.44
CA SER A 209 -3.14 14.86 17.81
C SER A 209 -3.27 13.67 18.78
N LYS A 210 -4.10 12.68 18.45
CA LYS A 210 -4.33 11.46 19.22
C LYS A 210 -3.50 10.27 18.75
N ASP A 211 -2.78 10.41 17.64
CA ASP A 211 -1.94 9.35 17.09
C ASP A 211 -0.53 9.41 17.69
N ASP A 212 -0.14 8.34 18.40
CA ASP A 212 1.15 8.27 19.08
C ASP A 212 2.35 8.25 18.10
N HIS A 213 2.19 7.72 16.88
CA HIS A 213 3.24 7.71 15.85
C HIS A 213 3.49 9.11 15.30
N ILE A 214 2.43 9.87 15.02
CA ILE A 214 2.53 11.26 14.55
C ILE A 214 3.14 12.15 15.65
N ARG A 215 2.70 11.96 16.90
CA ARG A 215 3.26 12.68 18.07
C ARG A 215 4.74 12.38 18.27
N LEU A 216 5.17 11.14 18.04
CA LEU A 216 6.59 10.75 18.08
C LEU A 216 7.37 11.43 16.95
N SER A 217 6.87 11.37 15.71
CA SER A 217 7.49 11.99 14.55
C SER A 217 7.70 13.49 14.76
N GLN A 218 6.68 14.19 15.25
CA GLN A 218 6.80 15.62 15.56
C GLN A 218 7.74 15.89 16.75
N LEU A 219 7.80 15.00 17.75
CA LEU A 219 8.78 15.12 18.84
C LEU A 219 10.22 14.92 18.31
N MET A 220 10.42 14.01 17.36
CA MET A 220 11.70 13.82 16.69
C MET A 220 12.11 15.07 15.91
N SER A 221 11.21 15.65 15.10
CA SER A 221 11.45 16.95 14.43
C SER A 221 11.83 18.05 15.42
N TYR A 222 11.05 18.19 16.49
CA TYR A 222 11.26 19.24 17.50
C TYR A 222 12.59 19.10 18.24
N THR A 223 13.00 17.86 18.53
CA THR A 223 14.21 17.57 19.32
C THR A 223 15.43 17.20 18.49
N CYS A 224 15.35 17.24 17.15
CA CYS A 224 16.47 16.87 16.28
C CYS A 224 17.67 17.82 16.44
N GLY A 225 17.45 19.08 16.80
CA GLY A 225 18.49 20.10 16.94
C GLY A 225 18.16 21.09 18.04
N MET A 226 18.33 20.68 19.30
CA MET A 226 17.94 21.39 20.53
C MET A 226 18.60 22.77 20.79
N ASP A 227 19.07 23.48 19.76
CA ASP A 227 19.36 24.93 19.79
C ASP A 227 18.84 25.69 18.54
N GLY A 228 18.07 25.05 17.64
CA GLY A 228 17.65 25.64 16.36
C GLY A 228 18.82 26.10 15.47
N ASN A 229 20.06 25.74 15.82
CA ASN A 229 21.28 26.27 15.25
C ASN A 229 22.24 25.14 14.87
N ALA A 230 22.00 24.61 13.67
CA ALA A 230 22.90 23.85 12.79
C ALA A 230 22.78 22.31 12.82
N PRO A 231 22.28 21.68 11.73
CA PRO A 231 23.07 20.66 11.06
C PRO A 231 24.43 21.28 10.66
N ILE A 232 25.53 20.62 11.01
CA ILE A 232 26.87 21.06 10.56
C ILE A 232 26.87 20.92 9.01
N MET A 233 27.67 21.69 8.26
CA MET A 233 27.96 21.36 6.86
C MET A 233 29.39 20.83 6.77
N GLY A 234 29.61 19.82 5.92
CA GLY A 234 30.92 19.17 5.75
C GLY A 234 31.99 20.12 5.22
N ARG A 235 33.25 19.78 5.48
CA ARG A 235 34.41 20.69 5.45
C ARG A 235 34.93 21.15 4.08
N ASN A 236 34.17 21.05 3.00
CA ASN A 236 34.57 21.65 1.72
C ASN A 236 33.57 22.68 1.16
N TRP A 237 32.56 23.10 1.93
CA TRP A 237 31.68 24.18 1.48
C TRP A 237 32.04 25.54 2.09
N ARG A 238 32.45 26.48 1.24
CA ARG A 238 32.00 27.90 1.18
C ARG A 238 32.23 28.42 -0.25
N PRO A 239 31.42 29.39 -0.72
CA PRO A 239 32.05 30.70 -0.82
C PRO A 239 31.21 31.86 -0.29
N VAL A 240 31.94 32.74 0.38
CA VAL A 240 31.61 34.11 0.76
C VAL A 240 30.98 34.88 -0.40
N THR A 241 29.81 35.51 -0.19
CA THR A 241 29.47 36.69 -0.97
C THR A 241 30.20 37.90 -0.37
N ARG A 242 31.25 38.32 -1.08
CA ARG A 242 32.10 39.53 -0.94
C ARG A 242 31.43 40.64 -0.11
N THR A 243 31.96 41.04 1.04
CA THR A 243 33.03 42.07 1.15
C THR A 243 33.97 41.86 2.35
N GLY A 244 35.28 41.93 2.09
CA GLY A 244 36.30 42.17 3.11
C GLY A 244 37.24 40.99 3.34
N TYR A 245 38.23 40.84 2.46
CA TYR A 245 39.51 40.29 2.89
C TYR A 245 40.04 41.20 3.99
N ASP A 246 40.38 40.65 5.15
CA ASP A 246 41.58 41.13 5.82
C ASP A 246 42.37 39.94 6.33
N ASP A 247 43.63 39.92 5.92
CA ASP A 247 44.64 38.95 6.30
C ASP A 247 44.98 39.14 7.79
N GLY A 248 45.43 38.07 8.41
CA GLY A 248 45.49 37.95 9.87
C GLY A 248 46.21 39.08 10.61
N GLU A 249 45.51 39.65 11.59
CA GLU A 249 46.11 40.20 12.81
C GLU A 249 45.27 39.78 14.03
N LYS A 250 45.95 39.24 15.04
CA LYS A 250 45.37 39.01 16.37
C LYS A 250 45.05 40.36 16.99
N VAL A 251 43.77 40.63 17.26
CA VAL A 251 43.38 41.73 18.15
C VAL A 251 42.85 41.13 19.44
N GLU A 252 43.63 41.27 20.51
CA GLU A 252 43.15 41.07 21.88
C GLU A 252 42.19 42.20 22.25
N GLY A 253 41.06 41.83 22.85
CA GLY A 253 40.20 42.73 23.63
C GLY A 253 39.09 43.42 22.85
N VAL A 254 37.91 42.78 22.77
CA VAL A 254 36.60 43.46 22.78
C VAL A 254 35.63 42.56 23.55
N GLU A 255 34.93 43.17 24.50
CA GLU A 255 33.97 42.54 25.40
C GLU A 255 32.84 41.84 24.62
N ALA A 256 32.56 40.60 25.02
CA ALA A 256 31.48 39.78 24.54
C ALA A 256 30.20 40.17 25.27
N GLU A 257 29.33 40.92 24.63
CA GLU A 257 27.89 41.02 24.92
C GLU A 257 27.27 41.79 23.75
N VAL A 258 26.05 41.43 23.31
CA VAL A 258 25.30 42.00 22.15
C VAL A 258 25.55 41.35 20.77
N GLY A 259 26.47 40.40 20.62
CA GLY A 259 26.74 39.72 19.34
C GLY A 259 25.94 38.45 19.02
N ALA A 260 25.40 37.74 20.03
CA ALA A 260 24.88 36.38 19.83
C ALA A 260 23.50 36.30 19.14
N GLU A 261 22.62 37.29 19.32
CA GLU A 261 21.25 37.24 18.79
C GLU A 261 21.14 37.48 17.26
N ARG A 262 22.15 38.12 16.64
CA ARG A 262 22.14 38.33 15.19
C ARG A 262 22.72 37.17 14.39
N TYR A 263 23.63 36.38 14.98
CA TYR A 263 24.27 35.25 14.29
C TYR A 263 23.43 33.97 14.28
N ALA A 264 22.34 33.91 15.06
CA ALA A 264 21.39 32.78 15.05
C ALA A 264 20.37 32.86 13.89
N LYS A 265 20.19 34.02 13.23
CA LYS A 265 19.19 34.20 12.16
C LYS A 265 19.63 33.70 10.77
N ASP A 266 20.92 33.45 10.56
CA ASP A 266 21.49 33.19 9.23
C ASP A 266 22.00 31.74 9.03
N ARG A 267 21.64 30.79 9.91
CA ARG A 267 22.02 29.37 9.76
C ARG A 267 20.87 28.55 9.16
N PRO A 268 21.08 27.81 8.07
CA PRO A 268 20.03 26.94 7.53
C PRO A 268 19.76 25.79 8.52
N LEU A 269 18.49 25.64 8.93
CA LEU A 269 18.00 24.47 9.66
C LEU A 269 17.92 23.26 8.72
N HIS A 270 18.08 22.05 9.26
CA HIS A 270 17.75 20.83 8.53
C HIS A 270 16.24 20.81 8.26
N PRO A 271 15.76 20.47 7.06
CA PRO A 271 14.32 20.49 6.76
C PRO A 271 13.50 19.53 7.62
N PHE A 272 14.07 18.41 8.07
CA PHE A 272 13.50 17.51 9.10
C PHE A 272 12.98 18.21 10.38
N ALA A 273 13.54 19.37 10.74
CA ALA A 273 13.10 20.12 11.93
C ALA A 273 11.76 20.86 11.72
N LYS A 274 11.22 20.87 10.50
CA LYS A 274 9.96 21.53 10.17
C LYS A 274 8.78 20.73 10.70
N PHE A 275 7.67 21.43 10.88
CA PHE A 275 6.36 20.90 11.19
C PHE A 275 5.57 20.72 9.88
N PRO A 276 5.54 19.51 9.31
CA PRO A 276 5.10 19.30 7.93
C PRO A 276 3.59 19.44 7.73
N TRP A 277 2.79 19.17 8.77
CA TRP A 277 1.33 19.21 8.70
C TRP A 277 0.75 20.62 8.53
N GLY A 278 1.32 21.60 9.23
CA GLY A 278 0.68 22.91 9.38
C GLY A 278 -0.51 22.88 10.33
N ASN A 279 -0.87 24.06 10.83
CA ASN A 279 -2.07 24.29 11.63
C ASN A 279 -2.40 25.79 11.64
N MET A 280 -3.47 26.18 12.34
CA MET A 280 -3.88 27.58 12.47
C MET A 280 -2.76 28.47 13.05
N SER A 281 -1.92 27.93 13.93
CA SER A 281 -0.78 28.66 14.49
C SER A 281 0.26 28.96 13.42
N SER A 282 0.72 27.95 12.68
CA SER A 282 1.82 28.09 11.71
C SER A 282 1.40 28.74 10.39
N LEU A 283 0.12 28.64 10.01
CA LEU A 283 -0.39 29.12 8.72
C LEU A 283 -1.21 30.41 8.82
N LYS A 284 -1.61 30.86 10.02
CA LYS A 284 -2.37 32.11 10.21
C LYS A 284 -1.81 32.99 11.30
N ILE A 285 -1.79 32.51 12.55
CA ILE A 285 -1.50 33.36 13.73
C ILE A 285 -0.06 33.85 13.74
N GLU A 286 0.93 32.96 13.60
CA GLU A 286 2.35 33.31 13.60
C GLU A 286 2.72 34.20 12.39
N PRO A 287 2.32 33.88 11.14
CA PRO A 287 2.57 34.72 9.97
C PRO A 287 1.93 36.11 10.05
N GLU A 288 0.64 36.22 10.42
CA GLU A 288 -0.06 37.50 10.53
C GLU A 288 0.59 38.41 11.58
N SER A 289 1.00 37.84 12.72
CA SER A 289 1.71 38.58 13.77
C SER A 289 3.05 39.16 13.29
N SER A 290 3.65 38.53 12.28
CA SER A 290 4.90 38.95 11.64
C SER A 290 4.68 39.81 10.38
N GLY A 291 3.43 40.11 10.03
CA GLY A 291 3.07 40.91 8.85
C GLY A 291 3.27 40.16 7.51
N ILE A 292 3.23 38.84 7.54
CA ILE A 292 3.38 37.97 6.36
C ILE A 292 2.00 37.74 5.74
N ASP A 293 1.91 37.92 4.41
CA ASP A 293 0.70 37.65 3.63
C ASP A 293 0.75 36.21 3.11
N VAL A 294 -0.03 35.35 3.76
CA VAL A 294 -0.05 33.90 3.49
C VAL A 294 -0.49 33.60 2.06
N MET A 295 -1.49 34.30 1.53
CA MET A 295 -1.99 34.07 0.16
C MET A 295 -0.98 34.50 -0.90
N LYS A 296 -0.26 35.57 -0.64
CA LYS A 296 0.84 35.98 -1.51
C LYS A 296 1.96 34.93 -1.53
N GLU A 297 2.34 34.41 -0.37
CA GLU A 297 3.37 33.36 -0.28
C GLU A 297 2.90 32.03 -0.89
N LEU A 298 1.62 31.66 -0.71
CA LEU A 298 1.00 30.49 -1.34
C LEU A 298 1.07 30.56 -2.87
N ARG A 299 0.63 31.69 -3.46
CA ARG A 299 0.70 31.93 -4.91
C ARG A 299 2.14 31.93 -5.41
N LYS A 300 3.07 32.52 -4.66
CA LYS A 300 4.49 32.50 -4.97
C LYS A 300 5.02 31.06 -4.98
N HIS A 301 4.70 30.27 -3.97
CA HIS A 301 5.10 28.87 -3.85
C HIS A 301 4.62 28.05 -5.05
N TYR A 302 3.33 28.16 -5.41
CA TYR A 302 2.79 27.55 -6.64
C TYR A 302 3.56 28.00 -7.90
N GLN A 303 3.78 29.31 -8.05
CA GLN A 303 4.45 29.87 -9.23
C GLN A 303 5.92 29.46 -9.36
N CYS A 304 6.61 29.17 -8.25
CA CYS A 304 7.99 28.68 -8.24
C CYS A 304 8.09 27.19 -8.54
N HIS A 305 7.15 26.39 -8.05
CA HIS A 305 7.33 24.94 -7.96
C HIS A 305 6.47 24.12 -8.92
N TYR A 306 5.34 24.66 -9.38
CA TYR A 306 4.37 23.93 -10.21
C TYR A 306 4.61 24.20 -11.70
N TYR A 307 5.59 23.49 -12.26
CA TYR A 307 5.98 23.53 -13.67
C TYR A 307 6.36 22.12 -14.18
N ALA A 308 6.19 21.88 -15.47
CA ALA A 308 6.17 20.55 -16.10
C ALA A 308 7.43 19.67 -15.83
N PRO A 309 8.68 20.15 -16.00
CA PRO A 309 9.87 19.36 -15.64
C PRO A 309 9.96 18.90 -14.18
N ASN A 310 9.29 19.60 -13.26
CA ASN A 310 9.25 19.26 -11.83
C ASN A 310 8.08 18.31 -11.47
N MET A 311 7.36 17.82 -12.47
CA MET A 311 6.19 16.96 -12.30
C MET A 311 6.40 15.58 -12.96
N ARG A 312 5.67 14.57 -12.48
CA ARG A 312 5.55 13.23 -13.08
C ARG A 312 4.07 12.88 -13.22
N LEU A 313 3.64 12.46 -14.40
CA LEU A 313 2.24 12.15 -14.69
C LEU A 313 2.07 10.68 -15.06
N VAL A 314 1.09 10.01 -14.48
CA VAL A 314 0.69 8.65 -14.88
C VAL A 314 -0.79 8.66 -15.21
N VAL A 315 -1.17 8.10 -16.36
CA VAL A 315 -2.57 7.98 -16.79
C VAL A 315 -2.87 6.54 -17.18
N MET A 316 -3.76 5.90 -16.44
CA MET A 316 -4.25 4.55 -16.68
C MET A 316 -5.70 4.58 -17.17
N ALA A 317 -5.94 4.03 -18.36
CA ALA A 317 -7.28 3.95 -18.92
C ALA A 317 -7.45 2.77 -19.89
N GLY A 318 -8.69 2.33 -20.10
CA GLY A 318 -9.13 1.29 -21.03
C GLY A 318 -9.24 1.78 -22.49
N TYR A 319 -8.24 2.54 -22.93
CA TYR A 319 -8.18 3.15 -24.26
C TYR A 319 -6.86 2.79 -24.96
N ASP A 320 -6.83 2.87 -26.29
CA ASP A 320 -5.60 2.59 -27.02
C ASP A 320 -4.53 3.64 -26.67
N LEU A 321 -3.26 3.26 -26.55
CA LEU A 321 -2.18 4.16 -26.08
C LEU A 321 -2.07 5.47 -26.88
N ASP A 322 -2.40 5.45 -28.18
CA ASP A 322 -2.41 6.65 -29.03
C ASP A 322 -3.53 7.63 -28.65
N GLU A 323 -4.66 7.12 -28.17
CA GLU A 323 -5.80 7.90 -27.70
C GLU A 323 -5.49 8.55 -26.34
N ILE A 324 -4.95 7.78 -25.40
CA ILE A 324 -4.48 8.28 -24.10
C ILE A 324 -3.42 9.38 -24.34
N GLN A 325 -2.44 9.13 -25.20
CA GLN A 325 -1.38 10.10 -25.51
C GLN A 325 -1.96 11.41 -26.05
N ARG A 326 -2.93 11.34 -26.96
CA ARG A 326 -3.56 12.53 -27.53
C ARG A 326 -4.22 13.38 -26.44
N HIS A 327 -4.99 12.77 -25.54
CA HIS A 327 -5.64 13.48 -24.45
C HIS A 327 -4.63 14.04 -23.43
N VAL A 328 -3.56 13.31 -23.13
CA VAL A 328 -2.48 13.81 -22.27
C VAL A 328 -1.80 15.04 -22.89
N VAL A 329 -1.48 15.00 -24.18
CA VAL A 329 -0.91 16.15 -24.89
C VAL A 329 -1.89 17.33 -24.90
N GLU A 330 -3.16 17.10 -25.20
CA GLU A 330 -4.19 18.14 -25.25
C GLU A 330 -4.36 18.85 -23.89
N ASN A 331 -4.38 18.11 -22.79
CA ASN A 331 -4.66 18.64 -21.46
C ASN A 331 -3.43 19.24 -20.76
N PHE A 332 -2.22 18.70 -20.97
CA PHE A 332 -1.03 19.05 -20.19
C PHE A 332 0.05 19.84 -20.94
N ARG A 333 -0.04 20.03 -22.27
CA ARG A 333 0.98 20.80 -23.03
C ARG A 333 1.14 22.25 -22.55
N ASP A 334 0.08 22.82 -21.99
CA ASP A 334 0.02 24.22 -21.58
C ASP A 334 0.45 24.42 -20.11
N VAL A 335 0.81 23.35 -19.40
CA VAL A 335 1.53 23.45 -18.12
C VAL A 335 2.88 24.14 -18.38
N PRO A 336 3.30 25.14 -17.57
CA PRO A 336 4.52 25.89 -17.84
C PRO A 336 5.76 25.01 -17.91
N ALA A 337 6.61 25.24 -18.91
CA ALA A 337 7.87 24.51 -19.08
C ALA A 337 8.99 24.94 -18.11
N ALA A 338 8.75 25.99 -17.30
CA ALA A 338 9.69 26.55 -16.34
C ALA A 338 8.92 27.27 -15.21
N PRO A 339 9.55 27.54 -14.05
CA PRO A 339 8.95 28.35 -13.01
C PRO A 339 8.42 29.68 -13.54
N ARG A 340 7.21 30.06 -13.11
CA ARG A 340 6.61 31.37 -13.44
C ARG A 340 7.34 32.50 -12.70
N ILE A 341 7.86 32.21 -11.51
CA ILE A 341 8.76 33.06 -10.73
C ILE A 341 10.00 32.23 -10.39
N VAL A 342 11.19 32.83 -10.53
CA VAL A 342 12.45 32.24 -10.07
C VAL A 342 12.76 32.84 -8.70
N ASP A 343 12.79 32.01 -7.66
CA ASP A 343 13.21 32.44 -6.33
C ASP A 343 14.67 32.06 -6.07
N CYS A 344 15.54 33.06 -6.09
CA CYS A 344 16.98 32.92 -5.88
C CYS A 344 17.38 32.40 -4.49
N GLU A 345 16.45 32.31 -3.53
CA GLU A 345 16.70 31.72 -2.21
C GLU A 345 16.41 30.20 -2.16
N CYS A 346 15.51 29.69 -3.00
CA CYS A 346 15.12 28.28 -3.08
C CYS A 346 16.07 27.48 -3.98
N ASP A 347 16.60 28.13 -5.01
CA ASP A 347 17.34 27.49 -6.08
C ASP A 347 18.85 27.58 -5.84
N GLY A 348 19.40 26.60 -5.12
CA GLY A 348 20.83 26.27 -5.18
C GLY A 348 21.19 25.66 -6.55
N HIS A 349 20.89 26.36 -7.64
CA HIS A 349 21.18 25.92 -9.01
C HIS A 349 22.63 26.24 -9.38
N ASP A 350 23.56 25.51 -8.78
CA ASP A 350 24.87 25.30 -9.40
C ASP A 350 24.66 24.17 -10.40
N GLY A 351 24.56 24.51 -11.69
CA GLY A 351 24.26 23.55 -12.75
C GLY A 351 25.30 22.43 -12.82
N GLU A 352 24.94 21.25 -12.33
CA GLU A 352 25.37 19.91 -12.75
C GLU A 352 24.65 18.87 -11.86
N ASN A 353 23.91 17.93 -12.46
CA ASN A 353 23.30 16.71 -11.87
C ASN A 353 22.93 16.77 -10.37
N ILE A 354 21.80 17.41 -10.03
CA ILE A 354 21.22 17.28 -8.70
C ILE A 354 20.06 16.29 -8.78
N ILE A 355 20.16 15.20 -8.01
CA ILE A 355 19.19 14.08 -7.88
C ILE A 355 17.90 14.56 -7.17
N THR A 356 17.94 15.72 -6.51
CA THR A 356 16.86 16.27 -5.67
C THR A 356 16.83 17.79 -5.84
N ASN A 357 15.72 18.45 -5.51
CA ASN A 357 15.66 19.91 -5.47
C ASN A 357 15.96 20.48 -4.05
N LEU A 358 16.43 19.63 -3.14
CA LEU A 358 16.95 20.04 -1.83
C LEU A 358 18.45 20.27 -1.90
N ARG A 359 18.95 21.14 -1.01
CA ARG A 359 20.40 21.36 -0.86
C ARG A 359 21.04 20.13 -0.20
N PRO A 360 22.35 19.91 -0.35
CA PRO A 360 23.04 18.88 0.42
C PRO A 360 23.04 19.26 1.90
N TYR A 361 22.40 18.43 2.74
CA TYR A 361 22.40 18.58 4.20
C TYR A 361 23.34 17.56 4.85
N GLN A 362 23.76 17.82 6.09
CA GLN A 362 24.24 16.74 6.96
C GLN A 362 23.06 16.02 7.60
N LEU A 363 23.34 14.95 8.33
CA LEU A 363 22.35 14.18 9.06
C LEU A 363 21.54 15.06 10.05
N PRO A 364 20.26 14.72 10.28
CA PRO A 364 19.30 15.59 10.95
C PRO A 364 19.51 15.76 12.45
N PHE A 365 20.06 14.75 13.15
CA PHE A 365 20.24 14.78 14.60
C PHE A 365 21.56 15.41 15.01
N HIS A 366 21.45 16.46 15.80
CA HIS A 366 22.56 17.07 16.52
C HIS A 366 23.08 16.13 17.61
N ALA A 367 24.35 16.29 18.00
CA ALA A 367 24.99 15.45 19.02
C ALA A 367 24.24 15.44 20.38
N SER A 368 23.52 16.51 20.72
CA SER A 368 22.68 16.57 21.93
C SER A 368 21.44 15.69 21.90
N SER A 369 21.08 15.18 20.72
CA SER A 369 19.89 14.37 20.46
C SER A 369 20.23 12.90 20.23
N LEU A 370 21.54 12.60 20.14
CA LEU A 370 22.10 11.25 20.08
C LEU A 370 22.61 10.84 21.46
N ALA A 371 22.89 9.55 21.67
CA ALA A 371 23.20 8.97 22.97
C ALA A 371 22.22 9.45 24.06
N THR A 372 20.94 9.57 23.69
CA THR A 372 19.91 10.22 24.51
C THR A 372 18.67 9.34 24.57
N VAL A 373 18.08 9.25 25.76
CA VAL A 373 16.78 8.60 25.97
C VAL A 373 15.68 9.66 26.18
N TYR A 374 14.59 9.49 25.44
CA TYR A 374 13.36 10.27 25.53
C TYR A 374 12.29 9.40 26.16
N ARG A 375 11.82 9.79 27.34
CA ARG A 375 10.72 9.09 28.05
C ARG A 375 9.43 9.82 27.74
N ILE A 376 8.52 9.16 27.04
CA ILE A 376 7.37 9.77 26.37
C ILE A 376 6.08 9.22 26.97
N VAL A 377 5.15 10.11 27.30
CA VAL A 377 3.80 9.72 27.75
C VAL A 377 2.91 9.52 26.52
N PRO A 378 2.49 8.27 26.20
CA PRO A 378 1.57 8.01 25.10
C PRO A 378 0.15 8.46 25.42
N VAL A 379 -0.66 8.57 24.37
CA VAL A 379 -2.12 8.68 24.44
C VAL A 379 -2.73 7.30 24.72
N ARG A 380 -2.29 6.26 23.99
CA ARG A 380 -2.76 4.89 24.18
C ARG A 380 -2.04 4.21 25.35
N ASN A 381 -2.63 3.13 25.87
CA ASN A 381 -1.94 2.30 26.84
C ASN A 381 -0.94 1.38 26.12
N CYS A 382 0.30 1.84 25.94
CA CYS A 382 1.36 1.08 25.28
C CYS A 382 2.69 1.14 26.05
N HIS A 383 3.59 0.22 25.69
CA HIS A 383 4.97 0.12 26.17
C HIS A 383 5.88 -0.19 24.98
N LEU A 384 6.47 0.84 24.40
CA LEU A 384 7.26 0.78 23.17
C LEU A 384 8.68 1.30 23.44
N LEU A 385 9.67 0.62 22.88
CA LEU A 385 11.05 1.08 22.85
C LEU A 385 11.53 1.13 21.40
N THR A 386 11.85 2.34 20.94
CA THR A 386 12.36 2.58 19.59
C THR A 386 13.83 3.00 19.70
N ILE A 387 14.70 2.27 18.99
CA ILE A 387 16.13 2.59 18.85
C ILE A 387 16.33 3.07 17.42
N THR A 388 16.71 4.32 17.23
CA THR A 388 16.88 4.92 15.90
C THR A 388 18.33 5.34 15.68
N TRP A 389 18.89 4.93 14.53
CA TRP A 389 20.16 5.42 14.01
C TRP A 389 19.91 6.32 12.82
N GLN A 390 20.49 7.52 12.83
CA GLN A 390 20.58 8.33 11.63
C GLN A 390 21.68 7.81 10.70
N CYS A 391 21.34 7.68 9.42
CA CYS A 391 22.20 7.19 8.34
C CYS A 391 22.15 8.17 7.16
N PRO A 392 23.16 8.17 6.26
CA PRO A 392 23.05 8.84 4.97
C PRO A 392 21.88 8.25 4.18
N SER A 393 21.32 9.02 3.24
CA SER A 393 20.30 8.50 2.33
C SER A 393 20.77 7.22 1.65
N VAL A 394 19.90 6.22 1.62
CA VAL A 394 20.15 4.91 1.03
C VAL A 394 19.34 4.67 -0.24
N SER A 395 18.49 5.62 -0.63
CA SER A 395 17.68 5.58 -1.86
C SER A 395 18.53 5.30 -3.13
N PRO A 396 19.78 5.83 -3.28
CA PRO A 396 20.66 5.46 -4.40
C PRO A 396 21.10 3.98 -4.43
N HIS A 397 20.93 3.25 -3.33
CA HIS A 397 21.22 1.81 -3.22
C HIS A 397 19.98 0.94 -3.49
N TRP A 398 18.97 1.46 -4.22
CA TRP A 398 17.76 0.71 -4.63
C TRP A 398 18.07 -0.64 -5.29
N ARG A 399 19.26 -0.79 -5.89
CA ARG A 399 19.71 -2.03 -6.53
C ARG A 399 20.04 -3.17 -5.57
N THR A 400 20.67 -2.81 -4.45
CA THR A 400 21.33 -3.74 -3.52
C THR A 400 20.68 -3.79 -2.15
N LYS A 401 19.85 -2.79 -1.82
CA LYS A 401 18.96 -2.74 -0.64
C LYS A 401 19.64 -3.12 0.68
N PRO A 402 20.78 -2.47 1.03
CA PRO A 402 21.55 -2.85 2.22
C PRO A 402 20.77 -2.67 3.52
N CYS A 403 19.86 -1.70 3.60
CA CYS A 403 19.02 -1.50 4.77
C CYS A 403 17.91 -2.56 4.88
N ASP A 404 17.23 -2.93 3.79
CA ASP A 404 16.25 -4.03 3.79
C ASP A 404 16.91 -5.34 4.21
N TYR A 405 18.14 -5.57 3.75
CA TYR A 405 18.94 -6.74 4.13
C TYR A 405 19.25 -6.75 5.65
N LEU A 406 19.64 -5.61 6.22
CA LEU A 406 19.88 -5.48 7.67
C LEU A 406 18.59 -5.55 8.49
N ALA A 407 17.50 -4.96 7.98
CA ALA A 407 16.15 -5.00 8.53
C ALA A 407 15.65 -6.45 8.66
N HIS A 408 15.82 -7.25 7.60
CA HIS A 408 15.47 -8.67 7.62
C HIS A 408 16.20 -9.44 8.74
N LEU A 409 17.48 -9.14 8.99
CA LEU A 409 18.27 -9.84 10.01
C LEU A 409 17.98 -9.35 11.44
N LEU A 410 17.93 -8.04 11.64
CA LEU A 410 17.67 -7.42 12.95
C LEU A 410 16.21 -7.59 13.39
N GLY A 411 15.29 -7.63 12.41
CA GLY A 411 13.86 -7.84 12.55
C GLY A 411 13.41 -9.31 12.49
N HIS A 412 14.35 -10.26 12.36
CA HIS A 412 13.99 -11.67 12.19
C HIS A 412 13.26 -12.23 13.42
N GLU A 413 12.27 -13.11 13.24
CA GLU A 413 11.49 -13.67 14.37
C GLU A 413 11.81 -15.13 14.71
N ALA A 414 12.62 -15.81 13.89
CA ALA A 414 13.05 -17.18 14.16
C ALA A 414 14.05 -17.32 15.32
N SER A 415 14.28 -18.56 15.73
CA SER A 415 15.30 -18.92 16.72
C SER A 415 16.67 -18.31 16.39
N GLY A 416 17.34 -17.78 17.40
CA GLY A 416 18.62 -17.08 17.22
C GLY A 416 18.50 -15.56 17.08
N SER A 417 17.31 -15.05 16.80
CA SER A 417 17.09 -13.62 16.60
C SER A 417 17.03 -12.80 17.89
N VAL A 418 17.10 -11.47 17.76
CA VAL A 418 16.86 -10.52 18.85
C VAL A 418 15.52 -10.82 19.53
N LEU A 419 14.44 -10.89 18.76
CA LEU A 419 13.10 -11.12 19.30
C LEU A 419 13.03 -12.45 20.06
N SER A 420 13.60 -13.52 19.54
CA SER A 420 13.56 -14.84 20.18
C SER A 420 14.19 -14.82 21.59
N VAL A 421 15.30 -14.10 21.76
CA VAL A 421 15.98 -13.93 23.05
C VAL A 421 15.15 -13.07 24.00
N LEU A 422 14.57 -11.98 23.50
CA LEU A 422 13.75 -11.07 24.31
C LEU A 422 12.45 -11.75 24.77
N LYS A 423 11.76 -12.51 23.91
CA LYS A 423 10.60 -13.33 24.28
C LYS A 423 10.96 -14.41 25.28
N GLY A 424 12.10 -15.08 25.09
CA GLY A 424 12.61 -16.08 26.04
C GLY A 424 12.88 -15.55 27.45
N ARG A 425 13.13 -14.25 27.59
CA ARG A 425 13.29 -13.54 28.88
C ARG A 425 12.01 -12.86 29.37
N GLY A 426 10.92 -12.93 28.60
CA GLY A 426 9.67 -12.23 28.90
C GLY A 426 9.79 -10.70 28.83
N TRP A 427 10.75 -10.16 28.07
CA TRP A 427 10.99 -8.72 27.95
C TRP A 427 10.20 -8.07 26.81
N ALA A 428 9.94 -8.79 25.72
CA ALA A 428 9.23 -8.25 24.56
C ALA A 428 8.19 -9.23 24.02
N THR A 429 7.22 -8.72 23.27
CA THR A 429 6.19 -9.51 22.58
C THR A 429 6.36 -9.52 21.06
N SER A 430 6.81 -8.40 20.49
CA SER A 430 7.09 -8.23 19.07
C SER A 430 8.26 -7.27 18.84
N LEU A 431 8.83 -7.33 17.63
CA LEU A 431 9.92 -6.46 17.18
C LEU A 431 9.78 -6.24 15.68
N SER A 432 9.99 -5.02 15.22
CA SER A 432 10.20 -4.69 13.81
C SER A 432 11.50 -3.91 13.65
N ALA A 433 12.09 -3.97 12.46
CA ALA A 433 13.30 -3.22 12.13
C ALA A 433 13.23 -2.76 10.68
N GLY A 434 13.72 -1.56 10.39
CA GLY A 434 13.70 -1.03 9.02
C GLY A 434 13.86 0.48 8.96
N ILE A 435 13.72 1.01 7.75
CA ILE A 435 13.52 2.44 7.51
C ILE A 435 12.02 2.63 7.25
N GLY A 436 11.46 3.73 7.72
CA GLY A 436 10.06 4.09 7.42
C GLY A 436 9.85 4.30 5.92
N GLU A 437 8.63 4.07 5.45
CA GLU A 437 8.24 4.28 4.05
C GLU A 437 7.87 5.75 3.76
N ASP A 438 7.74 6.57 4.80
CA ASP A 438 7.49 8.01 4.67
C ASP A 438 8.78 8.80 4.38
N GLY A 439 8.62 9.99 3.80
CA GLY A 439 9.74 10.90 3.56
C GLY A 439 10.41 11.41 4.84
N MET A 440 9.91 11.05 6.02
CA MET A 440 10.52 11.36 7.31
C MET A 440 11.58 10.32 7.70
N GLY A 441 11.32 9.04 7.41
CA GLY A 441 12.24 7.94 7.60
C GLY A 441 13.22 7.77 6.44
N ASP A 442 12.76 7.86 5.19
CA ASP A 442 13.55 7.72 3.97
C ASP A 442 13.50 8.99 3.12
N ALA A 443 14.47 9.88 3.32
CA ALA A 443 14.58 11.11 2.55
C ALA A 443 15.84 11.11 1.68
N SER A 444 15.85 11.96 0.66
CA SER A 444 17.06 12.19 -0.13
C SER A 444 18.23 12.80 0.68
N THR A 445 17.94 13.34 1.86
CA THR A 445 18.92 13.99 2.76
C THR A 445 19.48 13.04 3.83
N HIS A 446 18.75 11.99 4.20
CA HIS A 446 19.08 11.09 5.30
C HIS A 446 18.16 9.85 5.28
N ALA A 447 18.54 8.82 6.04
CA ALA A 447 17.68 7.70 6.37
C ALA A 447 17.68 7.46 7.88
N LEU A 448 16.54 7.05 8.44
CA LEU A 448 16.39 6.69 9.85
C LEU A 448 16.15 5.18 9.97
N PHE A 449 17.20 4.43 10.28
CA PHE A 449 17.05 3.00 10.57
C PHE A 449 16.60 2.83 12.02
N SER A 450 15.45 2.21 12.23
CA SER A 450 14.85 2.03 13.54
C SER A 450 14.64 0.55 13.87
N ILE A 451 14.76 0.20 15.15
CA ILE A 451 14.27 -1.05 15.73
C ILE A 451 13.21 -0.68 16.75
N GLU A 452 11.98 -1.12 16.52
CA GLU A 452 10.84 -0.89 17.39
C GLU A 452 10.50 -2.18 18.13
N ILE A 453 10.40 -2.11 19.46
CA ILE A 453 10.21 -3.27 20.33
C ILE A 453 9.00 -3.02 21.23
N SER A 454 7.96 -3.85 21.10
CA SER A 454 6.85 -3.87 22.05
C SER A 454 7.29 -4.59 23.33
N LEU A 455 7.38 -3.83 24.42
CA LEU A 455 7.88 -4.31 25.70
C LEU A 455 6.76 -4.87 26.59
N SER A 456 7.09 -5.90 27.35
CA SER A 456 6.31 -6.24 28.53
C SER A 456 6.61 -5.24 29.66
N MET A 457 5.80 -5.25 30.72
CA MET A 457 6.11 -4.48 31.93
C MET A 457 7.48 -4.85 32.52
N HIS A 458 7.91 -6.10 32.38
CA HIS A 458 9.26 -6.54 32.76
C HIS A 458 10.31 -5.93 31.83
N GLY A 459 10.07 -5.93 30.51
CA GLY A 459 10.96 -5.30 29.54
C GLY A 459 11.19 -3.81 29.77
N VAL A 460 10.16 -3.06 30.22
CA VAL A 460 10.30 -1.64 30.58
C VAL A 460 11.33 -1.44 31.70
N ARG A 461 11.37 -2.34 32.70
CA ARG A 461 12.36 -2.28 33.79
C ARG A 461 13.78 -2.58 33.32
N PHE A 462 13.92 -3.47 32.35
CA PHE A 462 15.20 -3.97 31.83
C PHE A 462 15.54 -3.40 30.45
N TRP A 463 15.07 -2.19 30.12
CA TRP A 463 15.23 -1.60 28.79
C TRP A 463 16.71 -1.46 28.37
N GLU A 464 17.61 -1.23 29.33
CA GLU A 464 19.06 -1.15 29.08
C GLU A 464 19.64 -2.48 28.61
N ASP A 465 19.18 -3.59 29.21
CA ASP A 465 19.55 -4.95 28.82
C ASP A 465 18.90 -5.37 27.50
N VAL A 466 17.69 -4.87 27.21
CA VAL A 466 17.03 -5.06 25.91
C VAL A 466 17.90 -4.46 24.80
N ILE A 467 18.34 -3.21 24.94
CA ILE A 467 19.26 -2.56 23.99
C ILE A 467 20.60 -3.32 23.90
N ASN A 468 21.10 -3.83 25.03
CA ASN A 468 22.31 -4.62 25.04
C ASN A 468 22.19 -5.91 24.18
N VAL A 469 21.03 -6.57 24.16
CA VAL A 469 20.79 -7.74 23.27
C VAL A 469 20.87 -7.33 21.80
N VAL A 470 20.33 -6.17 21.43
CA VAL A 470 20.44 -5.62 20.06
C VAL A 470 21.90 -5.43 19.67
N PHE A 471 22.72 -4.81 20.54
CA PHE A 471 24.16 -4.65 20.27
C PHE A 471 24.93 -5.97 20.26
N CYS A 472 24.50 -6.97 21.03
CA CYS A 472 25.07 -8.32 20.92
C CYS A 472 24.79 -8.94 19.54
N TYR A 473 23.60 -8.72 18.98
CA TYR A 473 23.28 -9.18 17.62
C TYR A 473 24.10 -8.43 16.56
N ILE A 474 24.20 -7.10 16.66
CA ILE A 474 25.06 -6.27 15.78
C ILE A 474 26.52 -6.73 15.87
N SER A 475 27.02 -7.08 17.06
CA SER A 475 28.35 -7.65 17.28
C SER A 475 28.58 -8.95 16.51
N MET A 476 27.59 -9.85 16.50
CA MET A 476 27.64 -11.08 15.70
C MET A 476 27.69 -10.75 14.20
N LEU A 477 26.88 -9.81 13.71
CA LEU A 477 26.93 -9.38 12.30
C LEU A 477 28.31 -8.81 11.93
N LYS A 478 28.86 -7.92 12.76
CA LYS A 478 30.21 -7.36 12.59
C LYS A 478 31.29 -8.45 12.55
N PHE A 479 31.16 -9.50 13.37
CA PHE A 479 32.11 -10.62 13.39
C PHE A 479 32.23 -11.30 12.03
N HIS A 480 31.12 -11.51 11.33
CA HIS A 480 31.12 -12.11 9.99
C HIS A 480 31.85 -11.25 8.95
N PHE A 481 31.91 -9.93 9.14
CA PHE A 481 32.67 -9.03 8.27
C PHE A 481 34.15 -8.87 8.65
N ILE A 482 34.60 -9.36 9.81
CA ILE A 482 36.02 -9.33 10.21
C ILE A 482 36.68 -10.69 10.04
N GLU A 483 36.05 -11.73 10.59
CA GLU A 483 36.60 -13.09 10.65
C GLU A 483 36.02 -13.99 9.53
N GLY A 484 34.98 -13.54 8.84
CA GLY A 484 34.31 -14.30 7.79
C GLY A 484 33.44 -15.45 8.31
N HIS A 485 32.77 -16.13 7.37
CA HIS A 485 32.05 -17.38 7.58
C HIS A 485 32.72 -18.53 6.80
N ILE A 486 32.42 -19.77 7.20
CA ILE A 486 32.82 -20.95 6.44
C ILE A 486 31.68 -21.27 5.47
N ASP A 487 31.92 -21.05 4.19
CA ASP A 487 31.10 -21.60 3.11
C ASP A 487 31.74 -22.93 2.63
N GLY A 488 30.99 -23.83 2.01
CA GLY A 488 31.25 -25.28 1.85
C GLY A 488 32.66 -25.75 1.41
N GLU A 489 33.53 -24.84 0.95
CA GLU A 489 34.88 -25.09 0.44
C GLU A 489 36.04 -24.98 1.47
N LYS A 490 35.78 -24.92 2.78
CA LYS A 490 36.79 -24.76 3.87
C LYS A 490 37.60 -23.44 3.84
N THR A 491 37.27 -22.52 2.94
CA THR A 491 37.82 -21.16 2.92
C THR A 491 36.90 -20.21 3.66
N ARG A 492 37.46 -19.33 4.51
CA ARG A 492 36.70 -18.26 5.16
C ARG A 492 36.40 -17.18 4.13
N LYS A 493 35.11 -16.89 3.91
CA LYS A 493 34.64 -15.79 3.08
C LYS A 493 34.21 -14.65 3.98
N GLU A 494 34.73 -13.44 3.72
CA GLU A 494 34.34 -12.24 4.45
C GLU A 494 32.89 -11.87 4.14
N GLY A 495 32.16 -11.39 5.16
CA GLY A 495 30.76 -11.00 5.03
C GLY A 495 29.79 -12.10 5.43
N LEU A 496 28.52 -11.89 5.10
CA LEU A 496 27.43 -12.78 5.47
C LEU A 496 27.27 -13.92 4.43
N PRO A 497 26.69 -15.06 4.82
CA PRO A 497 26.46 -16.17 3.90
C PRO A 497 25.61 -15.76 2.68
N SER A 498 25.99 -16.22 1.47
CA SER A 498 25.30 -15.80 0.23
C SER A 498 23.85 -16.29 0.15
N TRP A 499 23.53 -17.41 0.81
CA TRP A 499 22.19 -17.96 0.81
C TRP A 499 21.14 -16.95 1.31
N ILE A 500 21.48 -16.05 2.24
CA ILE A 500 20.53 -15.03 2.75
C ILE A 500 20.11 -14.09 1.62
N HIS A 501 21.08 -13.63 0.81
CA HIS A 501 20.81 -12.78 -0.35
C HIS A 501 20.03 -13.52 -1.43
N GLU A 502 20.43 -14.76 -1.71
CA GLU A 502 19.74 -15.61 -2.66
C GLU A 502 18.27 -15.83 -2.26
N GLU A 503 18.00 -16.06 -0.97
CA GLU A 503 16.64 -16.18 -0.44
C GLU A 503 15.84 -14.88 -0.61
N LEU A 504 16.36 -13.74 -0.17
CA LEU A 504 15.69 -12.43 -0.30
C LEU A 504 15.41 -12.07 -1.76
N LYS A 505 16.38 -12.32 -2.64
CA LYS A 505 16.24 -12.09 -4.08
C LYS A 505 15.15 -12.98 -4.67
N MET A 506 15.15 -14.28 -4.34
CA MET A 506 14.13 -15.21 -4.81
C MET A 506 12.73 -14.81 -4.32
N ILE A 507 12.60 -14.41 -3.05
CA ILE A 507 11.32 -13.94 -2.49
C ILE A 507 10.82 -12.73 -3.26
N ALA A 508 11.65 -11.69 -3.42
CA ALA A 508 11.28 -10.48 -4.13
C ALA A 508 10.88 -10.75 -5.60
N GLU A 509 11.62 -11.62 -6.30
CA GLU A 509 11.31 -12.04 -7.67
C GLU A 509 9.96 -12.77 -7.76
N LEU A 510 9.65 -13.62 -6.79
CA LEU A 510 8.37 -14.33 -6.73
C LEU A 510 7.22 -13.38 -6.47
N SER A 511 7.37 -12.48 -5.49
CA SER A 511 6.39 -11.45 -5.18
C SER A 511 6.08 -10.59 -6.38
N TYR A 512 7.09 -10.08 -7.07
CA TYR A 512 6.88 -9.26 -8.27
C TYR A 512 6.24 -10.07 -9.42
N GLN A 513 6.66 -11.32 -9.64
CA GLN A 513 6.15 -12.13 -10.74
C GLN A 513 4.68 -12.54 -10.52
N PHE A 514 4.29 -12.81 -9.28
CA PHE A 514 2.97 -13.34 -8.93
C PHE A 514 2.08 -12.34 -8.18
N ALA A 515 2.49 -11.06 -8.08
CA ALA A 515 1.70 -9.98 -7.51
C ALA A 515 0.25 -9.98 -8.03
N ASP A 516 -0.69 -9.77 -7.12
CA ASP A 516 -2.09 -9.51 -7.47
C ASP A 516 -2.22 -8.21 -8.27
N GLU A 517 -3.30 -8.13 -9.06
CA GLU A 517 -3.62 -6.86 -9.71
C GLU A 517 -4.07 -5.92 -8.58
N GLY A 518 -3.20 -4.97 -8.22
CA GLY A 518 -3.49 -3.98 -7.19
C GLY A 518 -4.54 -2.96 -7.62
N ASP A 519 -4.89 -2.07 -6.69
CA ASP A 519 -5.80 -0.97 -6.99
C ASP A 519 -5.23 -0.07 -8.10
N VAL A 520 -6.12 0.49 -8.90
CA VAL A 520 -5.72 1.35 -10.02
C VAL A 520 -5.06 2.64 -9.55
N THR A 521 -5.41 3.12 -8.36
CA THR A 521 -4.88 4.32 -7.71
C THR A 521 -3.46 4.04 -7.24
N ASP A 522 -3.26 3.03 -6.39
CA ASP A 522 -1.93 2.60 -5.93
C ASP A 522 -0.96 2.40 -7.11
N THR A 523 -1.44 1.78 -8.19
CA THR A 523 -0.65 1.56 -9.40
C THR A 523 -0.16 2.87 -10.03
N VAL A 524 -1.01 3.89 -10.14
CA VAL A 524 -0.61 5.17 -10.76
C VAL A 524 0.25 6.02 -9.81
N GLU A 525 0.03 5.92 -8.51
CA GLU A 525 0.85 6.58 -7.48
C GLU A 525 2.27 6.02 -7.44
N GLU A 526 2.41 4.70 -7.27
CA GLU A 526 3.70 4.03 -7.18
C GLU A 526 4.57 4.30 -8.42
N ILE A 527 3.97 4.27 -9.61
CA ILE A 527 4.70 4.58 -10.85
C ILE A 527 5.09 6.07 -10.90
N ALA A 528 4.27 6.99 -10.39
CA ALA A 528 4.60 8.41 -10.33
C ALA A 528 5.78 8.68 -9.39
N GLU A 529 5.80 8.02 -8.23
CA GLU A 529 6.90 8.05 -7.26
C GLU A 529 8.17 7.38 -7.79
N ASN A 530 8.05 6.25 -8.50
CA ASN A 530 9.20 5.59 -9.15
C ASN A 530 9.84 6.48 -10.24
N MET A 531 9.08 7.41 -10.83
CA MET A 531 9.62 8.41 -11.77
C MET A 531 10.27 9.61 -11.07
N ALA A 532 10.15 9.72 -9.76
CA ALA A 532 10.69 10.84 -9.00
C ALA A 532 12.22 10.91 -9.09
N PRO A 533 12.81 12.12 -9.07
CA PRO A 533 14.24 12.24 -9.26
C PRO A 533 15.06 11.69 -8.08
N TRP A 534 14.54 11.71 -6.84
CA TRP A 534 15.28 11.32 -5.64
C TRP A 534 15.55 9.81 -5.53
N THR A 535 14.81 8.98 -6.27
CA THR A 535 15.01 7.52 -6.30
C THR A 535 16.24 7.13 -7.13
N ASP A 536 16.76 8.02 -7.98
CA ASP A 536 17.84 7.75 -8.94
C ASP A 536 17.59 6.48 -9.78
N LEU A 537 16.31 6.22 -10.09
CA LEU A 537 15.88 5.11 -10.93
C LEU A 537 16.04 5.44 -12.42
N PRO A 538 16.61 4.53 -13.24
CA PRO A 538 16.57 4.68 -14.69
C PRO A 538 15.14 4.63 -15.21
N ASP A 539 14.83 5.45 -16.23
CA ASP A 539 13.47 5.54 -16.81
C ASP A 539 12.94 4.17 -17.30
N GLU A 540 13.80 3.20 -17.66
CA GLU A 540 13.41 1.83 -18.05
C GLU A 540 12.78 1.00 -16.90
N ARG A 541 13.02 1.40 -15.66
CA ARG A 541 12.84 0.61 -14.43
C ARG A 541 11.66 1.11 -13.59
N VAL A 542 10.88 2.05 -14.09
CA VAL A 542 9.77 2.67 -13.33
C VAL A 542 8.61 1.72 -13.01
N LEU A 543 8.56 0.53 -13.64
CA LEU A 543 7.52 -0.49 -13.38
C LEU A 543 7.91 -1.53 -12.32
N ASP A 544 9.21 -1.77 -12.12
CA ASP A 544 9.73 -2.68 -11.10
C ASP A 544 10.49 -1.95 -9.99
N GLY A 545 10.65 -0.63 -10.13
CA GLY A 545 11.04 0.33 -9.10
C GLY A 545 12.14 -0.18 -8.19
N ASN A 546 11.85 -0.10 -6.89
CA ASN A 546 12.64 -0.69 -5.83
C ASN A 546 12.08 -2.07 -5.40
N ALA A 547 11.29 -2.78 -6.20
CA ALA A 547 10.65 -4.03 -5.75
C ALA A 547 11.60 -5.23 -5.66
N LEU A 548 12.70 -5.24 -6.43
CA LEU A 548 13.61 -6.40 -6.57
C LEU A 548 15.02 -6.14 -6.04
N LEU A 549 15.77 -7.22 -5.79
CA LEU A 549 17.22 -7.19 -5.60
C LEU A 549 17.91 -7.50 -6.93
N PHE A 550 18.53 -6.50 -7.54
CA PHE A 550 19.02 -6.61 -8.92
C PHE A 550 20.39 -7.28 -9.04
N ASP A 551 21.23 -7.10 -8.03
CA ASP A 551 22.59 -7.61 -8.05
C ASP A 551 22.63 -9.07 -7.56
N ASP A 552 23.59 -9.84 -8.07
CA ASP A 552 23.79 -11.25 -7.67
C ASP A 552 24.59 -11.38 -6.36
N GLU A 553 25.24 -10.29 -5.94
CA GLU A 553 26.05 -10.24 -4.73
C GLU A 553 25.54 -9.14 -3.79
N VAL A 554 25.73 -9.37 -2.49
CA VAL A 554 25.43 -8.41 -1.43
C VAL A 554 26.38 -7.21 -1.51
N ASP A 555 25.83 -6.00 -1.35
CA ASP A 555 26.62 -4.77 -1.14
C ASP A 555 27.29 -4.76 0.23
N SER A 556 28.34 -5.59 0.33
CA SER A 556 29.08 -5.81 1.57
C SER A 556 29.78 -4.56 2.06
N ASP A 557 30.14 -3.65 1.15
CA ASP A 557 30.81 -2.40 1.51
C ASP A 557 29.84 -1.43 2.19
N MET A 558 28.63 -1.26 1.64
CA MET A 558 27.62 -0.41 2.29
C MET A 558 27.13 -1.04 3.60
N ILE A 559 26.89 -2.36 3.66
CA ILE A 559 26.50 -3.02 4.91
C ILE A 559 27.58 -2.87 5.99
N LYS A 560 28.87 -3.04 5.65
CA LYS A 560 29.97 -2.75 6.60
C LYS A 560 29.93 -1.31 7.06
N ARG A 561 29.76 -0.36 6.14
CA ARG A 561 29.71 1.06 6.48
C ARG A 561 28.57 1.34 7.47
N LEU A 562 27.37 0.83 7.22
CA LEU A 562 26.21 0.95 8.11
C LEU A 562 26.52 0.36 9.49
N LEU A 563 26.97 -0.90 9.56
CA LEU A 563 27.26 -1.58 10.82
C LEU A 563 28.35 -0.88 11.63
N PHE A 564 29.48 -0.53 11.02
CA PHE A 564 30.68 -0.07 11.72
C PHE A 564 30.67 1.43 12.00
N ASP A 565 30.12 2.25 11.09
CA ASP A 565 30.19 3.72 11.21
C ASP A 565 28.89 4.33 11.77
N PHE A 566 27.74 3.70 11.51
CA PHE A 566 26.43 4.28 11.87
C PHE A 566 25.69 3.53 12.97
N PHE A 567 25.74 2.18 13.01
CA PHE A 567 25.07 1.37 14.04
C PHE A 567 25.93 1.26 15.31
N THR A 568 26.19 2.42 15.92
CA THR A 568 27.00 2.58 17.13
C THR A 568 26.16 3.10 18.30
N PRO A 569 26.53 2.81 19.56
CA PRO A 569 25.85 3.37 20.72
C PRO A 569 25.87 4.90 20.80
N GLU A 570 26.89 5.56 20.26
CA GLU A 570 27.00 7.02 20.26
C GLU A 570 26.06 7.69 19.24
N ASN A 571 25.57 6.94 18.25
CA ASN A 571 24.69 7.43 17.19
C ASN A 571 23.22 7.00 17.37
N ILE A 572 22.86 6.40 18.52
CA ILE A 572 21.45 6.08 18.80
C ILE A 572 20.69 7.28 19.32
N ARG A 573 19.42 7.33 18.95
CA ARG A 573 18.35 7.98 19.70
C ARG A 573 17.46 6.88 20.28
N VAL A 574 17.06 7.00 21.54
CA VAL A 574 16.17 6.03 22.20
C VAL A 574 14.87 6.72 22.58
N ASP A 575 13.76 6.33 21.97
CA ASP A 575 12.42 6.80 22.31
C ASP A 575 11.67 5.70 23.07
N MET A 576 11.39 5.95 24.34
CA MET A 576 10.71 5.02 25.23
C MET A 576 9.32 5.56 25.52
N MET A 577 8.31 4.94 24.94
CA MET A 577 6.91 5.34 25.10
C MET A 577 6.24 4.40 26.11
N SER A 578 5.78 4.93 27.24
CA SER A 578 5.16 4.09 28.26
C SER A 578 4.07 4.82 29.03
N SER A 579 2.88 4.22 29.11
CA SER A 579 1.78 4.73 29.91
C SER A 579 2.13 4.85 31.41
N LEU A 580 3.16 4.14 31.86
CA LEU A 580 3.68 4.20 33.24
C LEU A 580 4.31 5.56 33.57
N PHE A 581 4.84 6.29 32.58
CA PHE A 581 5.42 7.61 32.82
C PHE A 581 4.36 8.69 33.10
N GLY A 582 3.11 8.44 32.70
CA GLY A 582 1.98 9.34 32.93
C GLY A 582 1.38 9.24 34.33
N ARG A 583 1.43 8.07 34.99
CA ARG A 583 0.74 7.79 36.27
C ARG A 583 1.43 8.39 37.47
N ASP A 584 0.68 8.85 38.46
CA ASP A 584 1.26 9.36 39.71
C ASP A 584 1.82 8.21 40.55
N CYS A 585 2.86 8.49 41.34
CA CYS A 585 3.59 7.48 42.12
C CYS A 585 2.71 6.72 43.12
N ASP A 586 1.59 7.31 43.55
CA ASP A 586 0.62 6.68 44.45
C ASP A 586 -0.31 5.66 43.75
N ASP A 587 -0.38 5.67 42.41
CA ASP A 587 -1.15 4.70 41.61
C ASP A 587 -0.34 3.45 41.23
N LEU A 588 0.94 3.40 41.62
CA LEU A 588 1.90 2.33 41.34
C LEU A 588 2.05 1.37 42.53
N ASP A 589 0.96 1.05 43.22
CA ASP A 589 0.96 -0.11 44.10
C ASP A 589 0.96 -1.35 43.19
N ASP A 590 2.15 -1.90 42.90
CA ASP A 590 2.34 -3.14 42.13
C ASP A 590 1.55 -4.34 42.70
N SER A 591 0.97 -4.19 43.90
CA SER A 591 0.00 -5.13 44.47
C SER A 591 -1.35 -5.14 43.75
N ALA A 592 -1.79 -4.03 43.16
CA ALA A 592 -3.07 -3.93 42.45
C ALA A 592 -3.05 -4.58 41.05
N ALA A 593 -1.88 -4.66 40.40
CA ALA A 593 -1.71 -5.41 39.14
C ALA A 593 -1.76 -6.94 39.34
N LEU A 594 -1.63 -7.41 40.58
CA LEU A 594 -1.80 -8.82 40.99
C LEU A 594 -3.07 -9.05 41.84
N GLN A 595 -3.85 -8.01 42.10
CA GLN A 595 -5.10 -8.06 42.86
C GLN A 595 -6.20 -7.27 42.13
N CYS A 596 -6.51 -7.67 40.89
CA CYS A 596 -7.88 -7.50 40.44
C CYS A 596 -8.70 -8.63 41.05
N GLU A 597 -9.81 -8.26 41.68
CA GLU A 597 -10.84 -9.12 42.31
C GLU A 597 -10.64 -9.46 43.79
N GLU A 598 -10.79 -8.46 44.65
CA GLU A 598 -11.60 -8.63 45.85
C GLU A 598 -12.17 -7.27 46.25
N GLU A 599 -13.29 -6.87 45.63
CA GLU A 599 -14.34 -6.10 46.30
C GLU A 599 -15.51 -5.79 45.34
N LYS A 600 -16.52 -6.66 45.36
CA LYS A 600 -17.93 -6.26 45.39
C LYS A 600 -18.77 -7.43 45.91
N LYS A 601 -19.19 -7.31 47.17
CA LYS A 601 -20.23 -8.14 47.77
C LYS A 601 -21.47 -8.17 46.88
N VAL A 602 -21.84 -9.36 46.44
CA VAL A 602 -23.22 -9.70 46.07
C VAL A 602 -23.63 -10.89 46.93
N ASP A 603 -24.68 -10.70 47.71
CA ASP A 603 -25.32 -11.75 48.51
C ASP A 603 -25.95 -12.80 47.57
N SER A 604 -25.37 -14.00 47.52
CA SER A 604 -26.10 -15.24 47.25
C SER A 604 -25.26 -16.45 47.64
N ASP A 605 -25.81 -17.27 48.55
CA ASP A 605 -25.29 -18.57 48.97
C ASP A 605 -25.12 -19.51 47.77
N ASP A 606 -23.88 -19.91 47.47
CA ASP A 606 -23.47 -21.26 47.02
C ASP A 606 -21.95 -21.27 46.74
N ASN A 607 -21.16 -21.52 47.79
CA ASN A 607 -19.69 -21.62 47.74
C ASN A 607 -19.22 -23.03 47.40
N GLU A 608 -18.68 -23.23 46.21
CA GLU A 608 -17.55 -24.16 45.99
C GLU A 608 -16.29 -23.32 45.69
N GLU A 609 -15.39 -23.22 46.67
CA GLU A 609 -14.08 -22.56 46.54
C GLU A 609 -13.21 -23.29 45.51
N VAL A 610 -13.02 -22.70 44.32
CA VAL A 610 -11.94 -23.08 43.42
C VAL A 610 -10.65 -22.42 43.92
N LYS A 611 -9.75 -23.21 44.52
CA LYS A 611 -8.41 -22.72 44.89
C LYS A 611 -7.57 -22.55 43.63
N SER A 612 -7.18 -21.30 43.35
CA SER A 612 -6.14 -20.98 42.37
C SER A 612 -4.78 -21.44 42.90
N ASP A 613 -4.14 -22.37 42.18
CA ASP A 613 -2.76 -22.80 42.41
C ASP A 613 -1.73 -21.83 41.78
N TYR A 614 -2.15 -20.63 41.37
CA TYR A 614 -1.26 -19.62 40.79
C TYR A 614 -0.34 -19.02 41.86
N GLN A 615 0.92 -19.46 41.87
CA GLN A 615 1.99 -18.73 42.53
C GLN A 615 2.61 -17.75 41.52
N PRO A 616 2.51 -16.42 41.72
CA PRO A 616 3.24 -15.48 40.89
C PRO A 616 4.75 -15.77 41.00
N PRO A 617 5.53 -15.50 39.94
CA PRO A 617 6.98 -15.65 39.98
C PRO A 617 7.56 -14.93 41.21
N VAL A 618 8.43 -15.62 41.94
CA VAL A 618 8.96 -15.24 43.26
C VAL A 618 9.71 -13.89 43.25
N ASP A 619 10.03 -13.33 42.08
CA ASP A 619 10.80 -12.08 41.93
C ASP A 619 9.97 -10.78 41.92
N LEU A 620 8.64 -10.82 41.82
CA LEU A 620 7.83 -9.58 41.80
C LEU A 620 7.60 -8.97 43.19
N ALA A 621 7.85 -9.71 44.27
CA ALA A 621 7.63 -9.25 45.63
C ALA A 621 8.84 -8.49 46.24
N GLY A 622 9.96 -8.42 45.51
CA GLY A 622 11.26 -8.04 46.08
C GLY A 622 11.73 -6.61 45.82
N ASP A 623 11.40 -6.01 44.68
CA ASP A 623 11.99 -4.72 44.28
C ASP A 623 10.92 -3.62 44.22
N ARG A 624 10.90 -2.79 45.27
CA ARG A 624 9.93 -1.69 45.46
C ARG A 624 10.35 -0.38 44.78
N ASN A 625 11.37 -0.41 43.92
CA ASN A 625 11.81 0.79 43.23
C ASN A 625 10.85 1.14 42.08
N PRO A 626 10.40 2.40 41.98
CA PRO A 626 9.51 2.82 40.90
C PRO A 626 10.21 2.68 39.55
N ILE A 627 9.46 2.20 38.54
CA ILE A 627 9.93 2.03 37.15
C ILE A 627 10.46 3.35 36.58
N PHE A 628 9.89 4.47 37.02
CA PHE A 628 10.34 5.81 36.67
C PHE A 628 10.18 6.74 37.88
N ASP A 629 11.27 7.40 38.27
CA ASP A 629 11.28 8.36 39.37
C ASP A 629 11.04 9.77 38.83
N LYS A 630 9.77 10.22 38.86
CA LYS A 630 9.37 11.56 38.44
C LYS A 630 10.03 12.67 39.25
N GLU A 631 10.32 12.44 40.54
CA GLU A 631 10.96 13.46 41.39
C GLU A 631 12.40 13.71 40.94
N ARG A 632 13.11 12.64 40.57
CA ARG A 632 14.46 12.72 40.02
C ARG A 632 14.50 13.29 38.61
N ALA A 633 13.55 12.90 37.75
CA ALA A 633 13.49 13.35 36.36
C ALA A 633 13.08 14.83 36.22
N GLY A 634 12.42 15.39 37.24
CA GLY A 634 11.98 16.79 37.24
C GLY A 634 10.73 17.02 36.39
N LEU A 635 10.48 18.29 36.04
CA LEU A 635 9.30 18.67 35.28
C LEU A 635 9.39 18.19 33.83
N ALA A 636 8.33 17.58 33.33
CA ALA A 636 8.22 17.17 31.93
C ALA A 636 8.31 18.38 30.99
N SER A 637 9.02 18.21 29.88
CA SER A 637 8.94 19.12 28.73
C SER A 637 7.68 18.86 27.94
N LEU A 638 7.24 19.86 27.19
CA LEU A 638 6.11 19.78 26.27
C LEU A 638 6.59 20.08 24.85
N GLU A 639 6.29 19.19 23.92
CA GLU A 639 6.39 19.49 22.49
C GLU A 639 5.34 20.57 22.13
N PRO A 640 5.70 21.68 21.46
CA PRO A 640 4.82 22.83 21.33
C PRO A 640 3.55 22.63 20.48
N ARG A 641 3.56 21.72 19.49
CA ARG A 641 2.44 21.54 18.57
C ARG A 641 1.36 20.65 19.20
N PHE A 642 1.69 19.40 19.51
CA PHE A 642 0.76 18.38 20.02
C PHE A 642 0.72 18.27 21.56
N GLY A 643 1.57 19.02 22.27
CA GLY A 643 1.62 18.97 23.74
C GLY A 643 2.16 17.64 24.28
N THR A 644 2.97 16.94 23.51
CA THR A 644 3.58 15.67 23.92
C THR A 644 4.45 15.87 25.14
N LYS A 645 4.09 15.19 26.24
CA LYS A 645 4.84 15.22 27.51
C LYS A 645 6.01 14.26 27.41
N PHE A 646 7.20 14.76 27.67
CA PHE A 646 8.40 13.93 27.65
C PHE A 646 9.47 14.41 28.63
N TRP A 647 10.40 13.52 28.94
CA TRP A 647 11.66 13.82 29.61
C TRP A 647 12.81 13.41 28.71
N GLN A 648 13.92 14.14 28.78
CA GLN A 648 15.12 13.86 28.00
C GLN A 648 16.31 13.69 28.95
N GLU A 649 17.03 12.59 28.79
CA GLU A 649 18.20 12.25 29.60
C GLU A 649 19.34 11.79 28.69
N GLN A 650 20.53 12.38 28.87
CA GLN A 650 21.73 11.85 28.23
C GLN A 650 22.05 10.48 28.84
N ILE A 651 22.31 9.50 27.98
CA ILE A 651 22.69 8.16 28.39
C ILE A 651 24.07 8.25 29.04
N SER A 652 24.26 7.56 30.17
CA SER A 652 25.50 7.65 30.92
C SER A 652 26.69 7.11 30.13
N GLU A 653 27.87 7.71 30.32
CA GLU A 653 29.10 7.25 29.66
C GLU A 653 29.41 5.78 29.98
N ASP A 654 29.09 5.31 31.19
CA ASP A 654 29.27 3.91 31.60
C ASP A 654 28.38 2.96 30.78
N LEU A 655 27.13 3.35 30.51
CA LEU A 655 26.20 2.53 29.74
C LEU A 655 26.57 2.53 28.26
N ILE A 656 26.94 3.69 27.70
CA ILE A 656 27.50 3.78 26.34
C ILE A 656 28.74 2.89 26.20
N GLN A 657 29.69 2.95 27.15
CA GLN A 657 30.87 2.08 27.13
C GLN A 657 30.52 0.59 27.21
N SER A 658 29.51 0.24 28.02
CA SER A 658 29.00 -1.14 28.13
C SER A 658 28.44 -1.63 26.80
N TRP A 659 27.58 -0.86 26.14
CA TRP A 659 27.04 -1.21 24.84
C TRP A 659 28.10 -1.21 23.74
N THR A 660 29.08 -0.30 23.80
CA THR A 660 30.21 -0.29 22.86
C THR A 660 31.05 -1.57 23.01
N ALA A 661 31.25 -2.04 24.25
CA ALA A 661 31.89 -3.33 24.49
C ALA A 661 31.04 -4.52 24.00
N ALA A 662 29.71 -4.46 24.17
CA ALA A 662 28.79 -5.48 23.67
C ALA A 662 28.75 -5.55 22.13
N ALA A 663 28.90 -4.40 21.46
CA ALA A 663 28.93 -4.25 20.00
C ALA A 663 30.28 -4.68 19.37
N MET A 664 31.31 -5.00 20.17
CA MET A 664 32.60 -5.48 19.65
C MET A 664 32.45 -6.83 18.96
N PRO A 665 33.06 -7.06 17.77
CA PRO A 665 32.83 -8.26 16.98
C PRO A 665 33.15 -9.57 17.73
N ARG A 666 32.15 -10.41 17.98
CA ARG A 666 32.32 -11.76 18.55
C ARG A 666 31.14 -12.67 18.22
N LEU A 667 31.33 -13.98 18.40
CA LEU A 667 30.24 -14.96 18.45
C LEU A 667 29.87 -15.26 19.90
N TYR A 668 28.61 -15.63 20.10
CA TYR A 668 28.06 -16.01 21.40
C TYR A 668 27.88 -17.52 21.45
N SER A 669 28.22 -18.12 22.60
CA SER A 669 27.88 -19.53 22.84
C SER A 669 26.43 -19.66 23.30
N SER A 670 25.81 -20.83 23.07
CA SER A 670 24.43 -21.11 23.50
C SER A 670 24.19 -20.90 25.00
N ASP A 671 25.23 -21.09 25.81
CA ASP A 671 25.17 -20.93 27.26
C ASP A 671 25.26 -19.46 27.70
N GLU A 672 25.81 -18.58 26.86
CA GLU A 672 25.90 -17.14 27.12
C GLU A 672 24.67 -16.39 26.60
N LEU A 673 24.38 -16.58 25.31
CA LEU A 673 23.27 -15.95 24.62
C LEU A 673 22.97 -16.79 23.37
N ALA A 674 21.72 -17.23 23.22
CA ALA A 674 21.28 -18.02 22.08
C ALA A 674 21.09 -17.15 20.81
N ILE A 675 22.07 -16.32 20.46
CA ILE A 675 22.08 -15.51 19.23
C ILE A 675 22.85 -16.24 18.13
N HIS A 676 22.23 -16.38 16.97
CA HIS A 676 22.87 -16.85 15.73
C HIS A 676 22.13 -16.30 14.51
N LEU A 677 22.75 -16.40 13.33
CA LEU A 677 22.09 -16.11 12.05
C LEU A 677 20.84 -16.99 11.89
N PRO A 678 19.80 -16.50 11.18
CA PRO A 678 18.59 -17.28 10.95
C PRO A 678 18.88 -18.60 10.22
N PRO A 679 18.04 -19.63 10.40
CA PRO A 679 18.11 -20.82 9.57
C PRO A 679 17.62 -20.51 8.14
N PRO A 680 18.11 -21.24 7.11
CA PRO A 680 17.58 -21.15 5.75
C PRO A 680 16.08 -21.41 5.70
N ASN A 681 15.36 -20.61 4.92
CA ASN A 681 13.91 -20.67 4.87
C ASN A 681 13.41 -21.85 4.03
N THR A 682 12.76 -22.81 4.69
CA THR A 682 12.24 -24.02 4.03
C THR A 682 10.91 -23.82 3.30
N TYR A 683 10.27 -22.65 3.43
CA TYR A 683 8.97 -22.34 2.83
C TYR A 683 9.05 -21.73 1.43
N ILE A 684 10.24 -21.40 0.93
CA ILE A 684 10.42 -20.85 -0.41
C ILE A 684 9.86 -21.83 -1.46
N PRO A 685 8.85 -21.43 -2.25
CA PRO A 685 8.24 -22.30 -3.25
C PRO A 685 9.18 -22.48 -4.45
N THR A 686 9.12 -23.65 -5.07
CA THR A 686 9.93 -24.00 -6.25
C THR A 686 9.11 -24.64 -7.37
N LYS A 687 7.82 -24.91 -7.12
CA LYS A 687 6.88 -25.48 -8.08
C LYS A 687 5.75 -24.49 -8.30
N PHE A 688 5.56 -24.09 -9.55
CA PHE A 688 4.57 -23.10 -9.97
C PHE A 688 3.64 -23.65 -11.06
N ASP A 689 3.60 -24.98 -11.20
CA ASP A 689 2.77 -25.65 -12.20
C ASP A 689 1.29 -25.49 -11.83
N LEU A 690 0.52 -24.88 -12.73
CA LEU A 690 -0.93 -24.80 -12.57
C LEU A 690 -1.55 -26.16 -12.79
N ARG A 691 -2.44 -26.57 -11.89
CA ARG A 691 -3.23 -27.79 -12.10
C ARG A 691 -4.22 -27.54 -13.25
N PRO A 692 -4.39 -28.48 -14.19
CA PRO A 692 -5.46 -28.38 -15.17
C PRO A 692 -6.80 -28.35 -14.43
N ALA A 693 -7.76 -27.58 -14.94
CA ALA A 693 -9.10 -27.60 -14.37
C ALA A 693 -9.69 -29.01 -14.52
N ASP A 694 -10.42 -29.48 -13.50
CA ASP A 694 -11.07 -30.81 -13.51
C ASP A 694 -12.03 -30.98 -14.70
N ASP A 695 -12.42 -29.87 -15.32
CA ASP A 695 -13.23 -29.72 -16.52
C ASP A 695 -12.50 -28.90 -17.62
N ASP A 696 -11.26 -29.26 -17.98
CA ASP A 696 -10.58 -28.79 -19.21
C ASP A 696 -11.37 -29.21 -20.49
N GLU A 697 -12.61 -28.73 -20.59
CA GLU A 697 -13.53 -28.76 -21.70
C GLU A 697 -13.31 -27.45 -22.47
N HIS A 698 -12.63 -27.60 -23.61
CA HIS A 698 -12.58 -26.75 -24.80
C HIS A 698 -12.90 -25.25 -24.70
N PRO A 699 -12.11 -24.38 -25.36
CA PRO A 699 -12.19 -22.90 -25.27
C PRO A 699 -13.51 -22.24 -25.68
N LEU A 700 -14.52 -23.02 -26.08
CA LEU A 700 -15.87 -22.52 -26.40
C LEU A 700 -16.85 -22.70 -25.23
N LEU A 701 -16.52 -23.46 -24.18
CA LEU A 701 -17.41 -23.64 -23.03
C LEU A 701 -17.65 -22.29 -22.35
N ASN A 702 -18.92 -21.93 -22.16
CA ASN A 702 -19.39 -20.63 -21.68
C ASN A 702 -19.15 -19.44 -22.62
N CYS A 703 -18.71 -19.66 -23.87
CA CYS A 703 -18.74 -18.60 -24.86
C CYS A 703 -20.18 -18.31 -25.30
N CYS A 704 -20.51 -17.04 -25.48
CA CYS A 704 -21.75 -16.62 -26.12
C CYS A 704 -21.55 -16.62 -27.65
N LEU A 705 -22.29 -17.47 -28.34
CA LEU A 705 -22.24 -17.65 -29.78
C LEU A 705 -23.46 -16.97 -30.43
N LYS A 706 -23.27 -16.37 -31.60
CA LYS A 706 -24.38 -15.89 -32.43
C LYS A 706 -24.90 -17.04 -33.30
N VAL A 707 -25.97 -17.68 -32.88
CA VAL A 707 -26.57 -18.84 -33.55
C VAL A 707 -27.59 -18.38 -34.59
N CYS A 708 -27.42 -18.80 -35.84
CA CYS A 708 -28.38 -18.52 -36.90
C CYS A 708 -29.34 -19.70 -37.08
N VAL A 709 -30.63 -19.48 -36.82
CA VAL A 709 -31.70 -20.44 -37.12
C VAL A 709 -32.38 -20.02 -38.42
N ALA A 710 -32.31 -20.89 -39.43
CA ALA A 710 -32.97 -20.66 -40.72
C ALA A 710 -34.23 -21.51 -40.85
N VAL A 711 -35.38 -20.85 -41.01
CA VAL A 711 -36.66 -21.50 -41.32
C VAL A 711 -37.06 -21.07 -42.73
N GLY A 712 -36.90 -21.97 -43.70
CA GLY A 712 -37.06 -21.65 -45.12
C GLY A 712 -36.00 -20.64 -45.63
N LYS A 713 -36.44 -19.49 -46.16
CA LYS A 713 -35.55 -18.40 -46.61
C LYS A 713 -35.25 -17.36 -45.51
N LYS A 714 -35.96 -17.40 -44.38
CA LYS A 714 -35.82 -16.44 -43.28
C LYS A 714 -34.72 -16.91 -42.34
N LYS A 715 -33.80 -16.01 -41.98
CA LYS A 715 -32.72 -16.26 -41.01
C LYS A 715 -32.98 -15.41 -39.78
N MET A 716 -32.96 -16.02 -38.61
CA MET A 716 -33.02 -15.35 -37.31
C MET A 716 -31.72 -15.66 -36.56
N TYR A 717 -31.21 -14.70 -35.81
CA TYR A 717 -29.94 -14.83 -35.08
C TYR A 717 -30.21 -14.63 -33.61
N PHE A 718 -29.71 -15.53 -32.77
CA PHE A 718 -29.90 -15.51 -31.33
C PHE A 718 -28.54 -15.61 -30.63
N PRO A 719 -28.31 -14.86 -29.55
CA PRO A 719 -27.21 -15.17 -28.65
C PRO A 719 -27.50 -16.52 -27.98
N ALA A 720 -26.49 -17.38 -27.87
CA ALA A 720 -26.60 -18.64 -27.16
C ALA A 720 -25.32 -18.94 -26.40
N ALA A 721 -25.42 -19.26 -25.12
CA ALA A 721 -24.28 -19.66 -24.31
C ALA A 721 -23.98 -21.15 -24.51
N VAL A 722 -22.72 -21.51 -24.67
CA VAL A 722 -22.30 -22.91 -24.67
C VAL A 722 -22.31 -23.44 -23.24
N THR A 723 -23.25 -24.33 -22.93
CA THR A 723 -23.46 -24.85 -21.56
C THR A 723 -22.72 -26.16 -21.29
N LYS A 724 -22.44 -26.95 -22.32
CA LYS A 724 -21.65 -28.20 -22.23
C LYS A 724 -20.87 -28.43 -23.50
N TYR A 725 -19.72 -29.08 -23.39
CA TYR A 725 -18.91 -29.46 -24.53
C TYR A 725 -18.40 -30.90 -24.40
N LYS A 726 -18.44 -31.68 -25.48
CA LYS A 726 -17.97 -33.07 -25.46
C LYS A 726 -17.15 -33.42 -26.69
N ILE A 727 -15.95 -33.94 -26.47
CA ILE A 727 -15.08 -34.50 -27.52
C ILE A 727 -15.47 -35.96 -27.74
N GLU A 728 -15.93 -36.30 -28.95
CA GLU A 728 -16.17 -37.68 -29.39
C GLU A 728 -15.19 -38.00 -30.54
N ALA A 729 -14.87 -39.29 -30.75
CA ALA A 729 -13.78 -39.73 -31.64
C ALA A 729 -13.89 -39.25 -33.10
N THR A 730 -15.06 -38.80 -33.54
CA THR A 730 -15.34 -38.35 -34.91
C THR A 730 -16.00 -36.97 -34.99
N CYS A 731 -16.38 -36.35 -33.87
CA CYS A 731 -17.01 -35.03 -33.85
C CYS A 731 -16.94 -34.37 -32.47
N HIS A 732 -16.96 -33.04 -32.45
CA HIS A 732 -17.10 -32.25 -31.22
C HIS A 732 -18.58 -31.83 -31.07
N ARG A 733 -19.17 -31.97 -29.88
CA ARG A 733 -20.58 -31.64 -29.61
C ARG A 733 -20.68 -30.46 -28.65
N LEU A 734 -21.47 -29.45 -29.02
CA LEU A 734 -21.78 -28.28 -28.20
C LEU A 734 -23.25 -28.35 -27.75
N SER A 735 -23.50 -28.12 -26.47
CA SER A 735 -24.85 -27.85 -25.94
C SER A 735 -24.99 -26.35 -25.75
N LEU A 736 -26.13 -25.79 -26.19
CA LEU A 736 -26.38 -24.35 -26.19
C LEU A 736 -27.62 -24.04 -25.36
N SER A 737 -27.59 -22.99 -24.54
CA SER A 737 -28.79 -22.35 -23.99
C SER A 737 -29.03 -21.03 -24.71
N TYR A 738 -30.29 -20.70 -24.99
CA TYR A 738 -30.70 -19.40 -25.50
C TYR A 738 -31.96 -18.95 -24.75
N GLU A 739 -32.07 -17.66 -24.45
CA GLU A 739 -33.29 -17.04 -23.92
C GLU A 739 -34.02 -16.34 -25.08
N ASP A 740 -35.33 -16.56 -25.17
CA ASP A 740 -36.23 -15.87 -26.08
C ASP A 740 -36.95 -14.80 -25.23
N GLU A 741 -36.94 -13.53 -25.63
CA GLU A 741 -37.44 -12.37 -24.86
C GLU A 741 -38.97 -12.34 -24.64
N GLY A 742 -39.62 -13.49 -24.66
CA GLY A 742 -40.97 -13.66 -24.15
C GLY A 742 -41.02 -14.96 -23.36
N GLU A 743 -41.25 -14.87 -22.04
CA GLU A 743 -41.43 -16.00 -21.13
C GLU A 743 -42.44 -17.04 -21.67
N LYS A 744 -41.97 -17.98 -22.51
CA LYS A 744 -42.71 -19.19 -22.88
C LYS A 744 -41.75 -20.35 -23.07
N TRP A 745 -41.71 -21.21 -22.06
CA TRP A 745 -41.22 -22.57 -22.19
C TRP A 745 -42.04 -23.31 -23.26
N HIS A 746 -41.42 -23.71 -24.37
CA HIS A 746 -42.03 -24.60 -25.35
C HIS A 746 -41.94 -26.05 -24.87
N TYR A 747 -42.92 -26.51 -24.10
CA TYR A 747 -43.11 -27.93 -23.83
C TYR A 747 -43.68 -28.61 -25.07
N LEU A 748 -42.88 -29.45 -25.74
CA LEU A 748 -43.34 -30.35 -26.79
C LEU A 748 -44.02 -31.57 -26.16
N ASP A 749 -45.20 -31.38 -25.56
CA ASP A 749 -46.04 -32.50 -25.13
C ASP A 749 -47.51 -32.17 -25.42
N ASN A 750 -47.99 -32.61 -26.59
CA ASN A 750 -49.42 -32.78 -26.81
C ASN A 750 -49.72 -34.26 -27.02
N HIS A 751 -50.28 -34.85 -25.96
CA HIS A 751 -50.31 -36.27 -25.64
C HIS A 751 -51.42 -37.06 -26.38
N GLU A 752 -52.10 -36.47 -27.38
CA GLU A 752 -53.28 -37.07 -28.05
C GLU A 752 -53.01 -37.75 -29.40
N LEU A 753 -51.79 -37.69 -29.96
CA LEU A 753 -51.46 -38.35 -31.23
C LEU A 753 -50.82 -39.75 -31.09
N TYR A 754 -50.65 -40.25 -29.86
CA TYR A 754 -49.95 -41.50 -29.58
C TYR A 754 -50.71 -42.78 -30.01
N ASN A 755 -51.98 -42.70 -30.40
CA ASN A 755 -52.82 -43.87 -30.73
C ASN A 755 -53.02 -44.13 -32.24
N LYS A 756 -52.16 -43.60 -33.13
CA LYS A 756 -52.24 -43.89 -34.58
C LYS A 756 -51.00 -44.45 -35.26
N PHE A 757 -49.98 -44.87 -34.51
CA PHE A 757 -48.88 -45.65 -35.06
C PHE A 757 -48.57 -46.84 -34.17
N ASP A 758 -49.43 -47.84 -34.28
CA ASP A 758 -49.08 -49.20 -33.88
C ASP A 758 -48.20 -49.81 -34.98
N GLY A 759 -47.01 -50.27 -34.61
CA GLY A 759 -46.18 -51.12 -35.47
C GLY A 759 -44.72 -50.69 -35.66
N CYS A 760 -43.85 -51.40 -34.94
CA CYS A 760 -42.41 -51.61 -35.19
C CYS A 760 -41.41 -50.70 -34.46
N HIS A 761 -40.81 -51.28 -33.40
CA HIS A 761 -39.50 -50.93 -32.85
C HIS A 761 -38.44 -50.71 -33.93
N HIS A 762 -37.68 -49.61 -33.89
CA HIS A 762 -36.20 -49.54 -33.89
C HIS A 762 -35.72 -48.07 -33.95
N PHE A 763 -34.54 -47.85 -33.36
CA PHE A 763 -33.73 -46.64 -33.23
C PHE A 763 -33.70 -45.69 -34.45
N LEU A 764 -33.61 -44.38 -34.20
CA LEU A 764 -33.19 -43.36 -35.17
C LEU A 764 -31.82 -42.79 -34.74
N GLU A 765 -30.77 -43.16 -35.47
CA GLU A 765 -29.48 -42.45 -35.52
C GLU A 765 -29.53 -41.35 -36.59
N SER A 766 -28.80 -40.25 -36.37
CA SER A 766 -28.42 -39.31 -37.43
C SER A 766 -26.97 -38.86 -37.23
N GLY A 767 -26.10 -39.26 -38.16
CA GLY A 767 -24.69 -38.83 -38.22
C GLY A 767 -24.52 -37.44 -38.85
N TYR A 768 -23.40 -36.79 -38.55
CA TYR A 768 -23.02 -35.46 -39.04
C TYR A 768 -21.57 -35.47 -39.56
N GLU A 769 -21.30 -34.77 -40.66
CA GLU A 769 -19.96 -34.47 -41.17
C GLU A 769 -19.76 -32.95 -41.26
N GLY A 770 -18.57 -32.47 -40.90
CA GLY A 770 -18.13 -31.10 -41.13
C GLY A 770 -16.64 -31.07 -41.46
N THR A 771 -16.26 -30.33 -42.50
CA THR A 771 -14.85 -30.15 -42.91
C THR A 771 -14.28 -28.83 -42.39
N LEU A 772 -13.04 -28.89 -41.93
CA LEU A 772 -12.23 -27.76 -41.47
C LEU A 772 -11.60 -27.06 -42.68
N ASP A 773 -11.83 -25.76 -42.86
CA ASP A 773 -11.06 -24.96 -43.83
C ASP A 773 -10.80 -23.56 -43.25
N ASN A 774 -9.52 -23.15 -43.23
CA ASN A 774 -9.03 -21.83 -42.80
C ASN A 774 -9.52 -21.31 -41.43
N GLY A 775 -9.42 -22.12 -40.37
CA GLY A 775 -9.49 -21.65 -38.98
C GLY A 775 -10.83 -21.05 -38.52
N THR A 776 -11.89 -21.16 -39.34
CA THR A 776 -13.23 -20.65 -38.99
C THR A 776 -14.23 -21.79 -39.01
N VAL A 777 -14.82 -22.14 -37.87
CA VAL A 777 -15.86 -23.18 -37.81
C VAL A 777 -17.22 -22.55 -38.16
N LYS A 778 -17.79 -22.93 -39.32
CA LYS A 778 -19.15 -22.54 -39.73
C LYS A 778 -20.09 -23.72 -39.55
N PHE A 779 -21.07 -23.59 -38.65
CA PHE A 779 -22.20 -24.52 -38.54
C PHE A 779 -23.43 -23.93 -39.25
N ARG A 780 -24.19 -24.78 -39.93
CA ARG A 780 -25.46 -24.42 -40.58
C ARG A 780 -26.58 -25.26 -39.98
N VAL A 781 -27.50 -24.63 -39.27
CA VAL A 781 -28.75 -25.26 -38.83
C VAL A 781 -29.76 -25.14 -39.97
N THR A 782 -30.29 -26.27 -40.46
CA THR A 782 -31.27 -26.30 -41.56
C THR A 782 -32.53 -27.01 -41.09
N ALA A 783 -33.66 -26.30 -41.01
CA ALA A 783 -34.98 -26.91 -40.84
C ALA A 783 -35.64 -27.11 -42.22
N VAL A 784 -36.05 -28.33 -42.55
CA VAL A 784 -36.74 -28.67 -43.81
C VAL A 784 -38.25 -28.81 -43.53
N PRO A 785 -39.13 -27.98 -44.12
CA PRO A 785 -40.57 -28.19 -44.03
C PRO A 785 -41.07 -29.13 -45.15
N ARG A 786 -42.16 -29.88 -44.90
CA ARG A 786 -42.90 -30.65 -45.92
C ARG A 786 -43.99 -29.77 -46.56
N ASP A 787 -44.15 -29.97 -47.87
CA ASP A 787 -44.87 -29.16 -48.86
C ASP A 787 -46.38 -28.93 -48.62
N GLY A 788 -46.88 -27.76 -49.06
CA GLY A 788 -48.28 -27.58 -49.44
C GLY A 788 -48.89 -26.19 -49.22
N GLU A 789 -49.00 -25.43 -50.31
CA GLU A 789 -49.88 -24.25 -50.55
C GLU A 789 -49.47 -22.85 -50.05
N GLY A 790 -49.77 -21.86 -50.92
CA GLY A 790 -49.19 -20.51 -50.98
C GLY A 790 -49.84 -19.47 -50.06
N ILE A 791 -49.30 -18.25 -49.95
CA ILE A 791 -49.44 -17.15 -50.92
C ILE A 791 -48.33 -16.11 -50.64
N VAL A 792 -47.88 -15.42 -51.70
CA VAL A 792 -46.94 -14.30 -51.66
C VAL A 792 -47.62 -13.04 -51.09
N PHE A 793 -47.02 -12.40 -50.09
CA PHE A 793 -47.18 -10.96 -49.86
C PHE A 793 -45.81 -10.29 -49.94
N SER A 794 -45.70 -9.33 -50.87
CA SER A 794 -44.53 -8.47 -51.08
C SER A 794 -44.55 -7.33 -50.05
N TYR A 795 -43.39 -7.05 -49.47
CA TYR A 795 -43.15 -5.85 -48.67
C TYR A 795 -43.16 -4.62 -49.58
N GLY A 796 -43.94 -3.61 -49.21
CA GLY A 796 -43.97 -2.31 -49.84
C GLY A 796 -45.24 -1.53 -49.49
N ASP A 797 -45.04 -0.57 -48.59
CA ASP A 797 -45.75 0.70 -48.46
C ASP A 797 -46.77 0.89 -47.32
N SER A 798 -46.70 2.12 -46.79
CA SER A 798 -47.49 2.83 -45.76
C SER A 798 -47.41 2.36 -44.30
N GLY A 799 -46.68 3.13 -43.50
CA GLY A 799 -47.29 4.22 -42.71
C GLY A 799 -47.72 3.88 -41.27
N HIS A 800 -47.12 4.61 -40.33
CA HIS A 800 -47.48 4.82 -38.92
C HIS A 800 -47.62 3.59 -38.02
N ASP A 801 -46.79 3.53 -36.99
CA ASP A 801 -47.26 3.94 -35.66
C ASP A 801 -46.04 4.35 -34.82
N ASP A 802 -46.11 5.59 -34.33
CA ASP A 802 -45.32 6.14 -33.25
C ASP A 802 -45.75 5.47 -31.92
N ASP A 803 -44.96 5.69 -30.87
CA ASP A 803 -45.22 5.37 -29.45
C ASP A 803 -44.76 3.99 -28.93
N VAL A 804 -43.46 3.90 -28.62
CA VAL A 804 -43.00 3.20 -27.40
C VAL A 804 -41.92 4.07 -26.76
N GLU A 805 -42.21 4.59 -25.57
CA GLU A 805 -41.27 5.34 -24.72
C GLU A 805 -40.07 4.46 -24.35
N ASP A 806 -38.85 4.97 -24.58
CA ASP A 806 -37.60 4.39 -24.12
C ASP A 806 -37.50 4.51 -22.59
N GLY A 807 -37.90 3.45 -21.89
CA GLY A 807 -37.52 3.24 -20.50
C GLY A 807 -36.05 2.83 -20.42
N VAL A 808 -35.29 3.54 -19.59
CA VAL A 808 -33.90 3.25 -19.22
C VAL A 808 -33.74 1.77 -18.90
N ALA A 809 -33.21 0.99 -19.84
CA ALA A 809 -32.85 -0.39 -19.59
C ALA A 809 -31.60 -0.37 -18.71
N PHE A 810 -31.78 -0.67 -17.42
CA PHE A 810 -30.67 -1.12 -16.57
C PHE A 810 -29.81 -2.12 -17.36
N PRO A 811 -28.48 -2.08 -17.22
CA PRO A 811 -27.65 -3.12 -17.82
C PRO A 811 -28.22 -4.48 -17.40
N PRO A 812 -28.48 -5.39 -18.35
CA PRO A 812 -29.06 -6.69 -18.02
C PRO A 812 -28.16 -7.34 -16.98
N ILE A 813 -28.76 -7.67 -15.83
CA ILE A 813 -28.10 -8.42 -14.75
C ILE A 813 -27.37 -9.59 -15.45
N PRO A 814 -26.04 -9.71 -15.28
CA PRO A 814 -25.31 -10.81 -15.87
C PRO A 814 -26.01 -12.12 -15.52
N PRO A 815 -26.20 -13.05 -16.47
CA PRO A 815 -26.75 -14.35 -16.13
C PRO A 815 -25.90 -14.95 -15.00
N PRO A 816 -26.52 -15.56 -13.98
CA PRO A 816 -25.80 -16.10 -12.84
C PRO A 816 -24.67 -17.01 -13.32
N ALA A 817 -23.51 -16.91 -12.66
CA ALA A 817 -22.37 -17.76 -12.99
C ALA A 817 -22.84 -19.22 -13.00
N PRO A 818 -22.54 -20.00 -14.06
CA PRO A 818 -23.00 -21.38 -14.14
C PRO A 818 -22.54 -22.16 -12.90
N GLU A 819 -23.33 -23.13 -12.43
CA GLU A 819 -23.09 -23.86 -11.16
C GLU A 819 -21.67 -24.45 -11.02
N ASN A 820 -20.96 -24.70 -12.13
CA ASN A 820 -19.57 -25.16 -12.12
C ASN A 820 -18.53 -24.06 -11.82
N ARG A 821 -18.95 -22.80 -11.73
CA ARG A 821 -18.14 -21.64 -11.34
C ARG A 821 -18.39 -21.16 -9.91
N LEU A 822 -19.33 -21.79 -9.21
CA LEU A 822 -19.61 -21.50 -7.80
C LEU A 822 -18.91 -22.54 -6.91
N PRO A 823 -18.59 -22.21 -5.64
CA PRO A 823 -18.09 -23.18 -4.69
C PRO A 823 -19.03 -24.39 -4.58
N GLN A 824 -18.47 -25.59 -4.74
CA GLN A 824 -19.23 -26.84 -4.68
C GLN A 824 -19.07 -27.51 -3.32
N LEU A 825 -20.20 -27.94 -2.77
CA LEU A 825 -20.23 -28.77 -1.57
C LEU A 825 -19.80 -30.20 -1.92
N ILE A 826 -18.56 -30.55 -1.63
CA ILE A 826 -17.98 -31.85 -1.95
C ILE A 826 -17.96 -32.82 -0.76
N HIS A 827 -18.23 -32.32 0.45
CA HIS A 827 -18.47 -33.16 1.62
C HIS A 827 -19.51 -32.52 2.55
N ASP A 828 -20.53 -33.28 2.93
CA ASP A 828 -21.56 -32.85 3.88
C ASP A 828 -21.91 -34.00 4.83
N LYS A 829 -21.32 -33.97 6.02
CA LYS A 829 -21.63 -34.89 7.12
C LYS A 829 -21.80 -34.10 8.42
N ASN A 830 -22.50 -34.67 9.39
CA ASN A 830 -22.86 -34.00 10.66
C ASN A 830 -21.70 -33.35 11.43
N SER A 831 -20.45 -33.77 11.21
CA SER A 831 -19.27 -33.24 11.90
C SER A 831 -18.29 -32.49 10.99
N PHE A 832 -18.54 -32.41 9.69
CA PHE A 832 -17.59 -31.82 8.73
C PHE A 832 -18.28 -31.46 7.42
N ARG A 833 -18.08 -30.21 6.99
CA ARG A 833 -18.55 -29.68 5.71
C ARG A 833 -17.37 -29.15 4.91
N MET A 834 -17.31 -29.46 3.63
CA MET A 834 -16.22 -29.01 2.75
C MET A 834 -16.77 -28.45 1.45
N TRP A 835 -16.45 -27.17 1.22
CA TRP A 835 -16.68 -26.47 -0.03
C TRP A 835 -15.37 -26.40 -0.80
N HIS A 836 -15.44 -26.47 -2.13
CA HIS A 836 -14.28 -26.39 -3.00
C HIS A 836 -14.60 -25.65 -4.29
N LEU A 837 -13.68 -24.77 -4.69
CA LEU A 837 -13.68 -24.07 -5.96
C LEU A 837 -12.25 -24.08 -6.50
N HIS A 838 -12.08 -24.53 -7.75
CA HIS A 838 -10.80 -24.40 -8.46
C HIS A 838 -10.76 -23.01 -9.12
N ASP A 839 -9.74 -22.21 -8.83
CA ASP A 839 -9.52 -20.91 -9.48
C ASP A 839 -9.41 -21.02 -11.01
N ARG A 840 -10.19 -20.20 -11.70
CA ARG A 840 -10.18 -20.07 -13.18
C ARG A 840 -9.84 -18.67 -13.64
N LYS A 841 -9.86 -17.71 -12.71
CA LYS A 841 -9.80 -16.26 -12.95
C LYS A 841 -8.34 -15.82 -12.88
N PHE A 842 -7.69 -16.06 -11.75
CA PHE A 842 -6.35 -15.52 -11.47
C PHE A 842 -5.26 -16.38 -12.12
N ARG A 843 -5.47 -17.70 -12.18
CA ARG A 843 -4.56 -18.70 -12.76
C ARG A 843 -3.17 -18.59 -12.16
N LYS A 844 -3.12 -18.56 -10.83
CA LYS A 844 -1.89 -18.47 -10.04
C LYS A 844 -1.62 -19.80 -9.31
N PRO A 845 -0.35 -20.10 -8.98
CA PRO A 845 0.02 -21.28 -8.20
C PRO A 845 -0.26 -21.08 -6.70
N THR A 846 -1.42 -20.51 -6.38
CA THR A 846 -1.84 -20.14 -5.03
C THR A 846 -3.16 -20.83 -4.68
N ALA A 847 -3.43 -20.92 -3.38
CA ALA A 847 -4.71 -21.42 -2.86
C ALA A 847 -5.05 -20.74 -1.53
N ASP A 848 -6.34 -20.71 -1.17
CA ASP A 848 -6.86 -20.21 0.11
C ASP A 848 -7.64 -21.33 0.80
N LEU A 849 -7.16 -21.76 1.96
CA LEU A 849 -7.78 -22.76 2.81
C LEU A 849 -8.37 -22.11 4.06
N ARG A 850 -9.70 -22.16 4.16
CA ARG A 850 -10.46 -21.65 5.31
C ARG A 850 -11.05 -22.81 6.10
N LEU A 851 -10.75 -22.87 7.39
CA LEU A 851 -11.26 -23.86 8.34
C LEU A 851 -12.04 -23.13 9.43
N GLN A 852 -13.30 -23.50 9.64
CA GLN A 852 -14.12 -22.95 10.72
C GLN A 852 -14.42 -24.04 11.73
N PHE A 853 -14.13 -23.76 13.00
CA PHE A 853 -14.38 -24.64 14.13
C PHE A 853 -15.51 -24.06 14.97
N VAL A 854 -16.61 -24.82 15.07
CA VAL A 854 -17.75 -24.49 15.92
C VAL A 854 -17.64 -25.28 17.21
N CYS A 855 -17.59 -24.57 18.34
CA CYS A 855 -17.40 -25.07 19.68
C CYS A 855 -18.65 -24.78 20.53
N ASP A 856 -19.36 -25.84 20.95
CA ASP A 856 -20.59 -25.71 21.72
C ASP A 856 -20.39 -24.87 23.00
N GLY A 857 -21.26 -23.88 23.21
CA GLY A 857 -21.28 -23.04 24.41
C GLY A 857 -20.32 -21.85 24.42
N MET A 858 -19.52 -21.62 23.36
CA MET A 858 -18.59 -20.48 23.30
C MET A 858 -19.29 -19.12 23.31
N ASN A 859 -20.47 -18.99 22.71
CA ASN A 859 -21.29 -17.78 22.77
C ASN A 859 -22.05 -17.58 24.10
N GLY A 860 -21.82 -18.43 25.10
CA GLY A 860 -22.59 -18.45 26.34
C GLY A 860 -22.22 -17.37 27.38
N SER A 861 -21.02 -16.77 27.30
CA SER A 861 -20.57 -15.75 28.25
C SER A 861 -19.41 -14.91 27.70
N ALA A 862 -19.20 -13.72 28.27
CA ALA A 862 -18.03 -12.88 27.98
C ALA A 862 -16.71 -13.58 28.36
N LEU A 863 -16.71 -14.38 29.43
CA LEU A 863 -15.55 -15.16 29.85
C LEU A 863 -15.15 -16.19 28.77
N ASN A 864 -16.12 -16.89 28.17
CA ASN A 864 -15.83 -17.85 27.11
C ASN A 864 -15.21 -17.18 25.88
N GLN A 865 -15.71 -15.99 25.51
CA GLN A 865 -15.14 -15.20 24.41
C GLN A 865 -13.71 -14.73 24.74
N ALA A 866 -13.48 -14.21 25.95
CA ALA A 866 -12.13 -13.81 26.39
C ALA A 866 -11.15 -15.00 26.42
N CYS A 867 -11.59 -16.18 26.88
CA CYS A 867 -10.78 -17.40 26.83
C CYS A 867 -10.49 -17.84 25.39
N MET A 868 -11.44 -17.69 24.46
CA MET A 868 -11.25 -18.02 23.05
C MET A 868 -10.24 -17.08 22.38
N GLU A 869 -10.34 -15.78 22.66
CA GLU A 869 -9.38 -14.79 22.20
C GLU A 869 -7.97 -15.09 22.74
N LEU A 870 -7.85 -15.34 24.04
CA LEU A 870 -6.57 -15.72 24.65
C LEU A 870 -6.01 -17.01 24.05
N PHE A 871 -6.85 -18.02 23.81
CA PHE A 871 -6.45 -19.26 23.16
C PHE A 871 -5.87 -19.01 21.75
N CYS A 872 -6.54 -18.20 20.94
CA CYS A 872 -6.08 -17.86 19.59
C CYS A 872 -4.74 -17.11 19.64
N THR A 873 -4.62 -16.13 20.54
CA THR A 873 -3.39 -15.35 20.74
C THR A 873 -2.22 -16.22 21.20
N LEU A 874 -2.44 -17.14 22.14
CA LEU A 874 -1.40 -18.08 22.59
C LEU A 874 -1.01 -19.08 21.49
N CYS A 875 -1.95 -19.51 20.64
CA CYS A 875 -1.63 -20.33 19.47
C CYS A 875 -0.74 -19.55 18.49
N ALA A 876 -1.08 -18.30 18.19
CA ALA A 876 -0.32 -17.44 17.29
C ALA A 876 1.10 -17.17 17.84
N ASP A 877 1.21 -16.90 19.14
CA ASP A 877 2.50 -16.71 19.83
C ASP A 877 3.38 -17.98 19.79
N ALA A 878 2.79 -19.16 20.00
CA ALA A 878 3.50 -20.43 19.88
C ALA A 878 3.93 -20.76 18.43
N LEU A 879 3.27 -20.16 17.44
CA LEU A 879 3.54 -20.33 16.02
C LEU A 879 4.45 -19.26 15.43
N THR A 880 4.91 -18.26 16.21
CA THR A 880 5.66 -17.09 15.71
C THR A 880 6.74 -17.44 14.68
N GLU A 881 7.71 -18.30 15.02
CA GLU A 881 8.80 -18.67 14.11
C GLU A 881 8.29 -19.37 12.84
N THR A 882 7.31 -20.27 12.98
CA THR A 882 6.78 -21.04 11.85
C THR A 882 6.00 -20.16 10.89
N CYS A 883 5.10 -19.32 11.42
CA CYS A 883 4.29 -18.40 10.64
C CYS A 883 5.14 -17.28 10.03
N TYR A 884 6.18 -16.79 10.72
CA TYR A 884 7.09 -15.79 10.18
C TYR A 884 7.88 -16.32 8.98
N LEU A 885 8.50 -17.50 9.11
CA LEU A 885 9.24 -18.10 7.98
C LEU A 885 8.31 -18.35 6.78
N ALA A 886 7.06 -18.73 7.03
CA ALA A 886 6.08 -18.90 5.96
C ALA A 886 5.63 -17.56 5.34
N SER A 887 5.35 -16.54 6.15
CA SER A 887 4.82 -15.25 5.68
C SER A 887 5.82 -14.52 4.78
N VAL A 888 7.11 -14.58 5.11
CA VAL A 888 8.20 -14.03 4.29
C VAL A 888 8.27 -14.70 2.90
N CYS A 889 7.64 -15.87 2.70
CA CYS A 889 7.52 -16.55 1.41
C CYS A 889 6.11 -16.49 0.81
N GLU A 890 5.35 -15.43 1.12
CA GLU A 890 3.96 -15.22 0.68
C GLU A 890 3.00 -16.35 1.07
N LEU A 891 3.26 -16.99 2.21
CA LEU A 891 2.39 -18.01 2.78
C LEU A 891 1.84 -17.54 4.12
N GLY A 892 0.67 -16.89 4.08
CA GLY A 892 0.00 -16.34 5.24
C GLY A 892 -0.80 -17.39 6.02
N SER A 893 -0.85 -17.22 7.34
CA SER A 893 -1.71 -17.99 8.23
C SER A 893 -2.28 -17.09 9.32
N SER A 894 -3.57 -17.22 9.60
CA SER A 894 -4.24 -16.56 10.72
C SER A 894 -5.11 -17.53 11.52
N ILE A 895 -5.18 -17.30 12.82
CA ILE A 895 -6.14 -17.93 13.74
C ILE A 895 -6.92 -16.80 14.39
N CYS A 896 -8.24 -16.81 14.24
CA CYS A 896 -9.10 -15.75 14.77
C CYS A 896 -10.25 -16.33 15.61
N PRO A 897 -10.60 -15.71 16.74
CA PRO A 897 -11.82 -16.07 17.45
C PRO A 897 -13.04 -15.77 16.58
N THR A 898 -14.10 -16.56 16.76
CA THR A 898 -15.42 -16.32 16.16
C THR A 898 -16.47 -16.42 17.25
N GLU A 899 -17.67 -15.90 17.01
CA GLU A 899 -18.75 -15.95 18.00
C GLU A 899 -19.02 -17.37 18.55
N THR A 900 -18.83 -18.39 17.71
CA THR A 900 -19.15 -19.79 18.04
C THR A 900 -17.92 -20.67 18.25
N GLY A 901 -16.70 -20.14 18.18
CA GLY A 901 -15.48 -20.94 18.22
C GLY A 901 -14.29 -20.18 17.66
N PHE A 902 -13.61 -20.70 16.64
CA PHE A 902 -12.48 -20.03 16.00
C PHE A 902 -12.36 -20.43 14.52
N SER A 903 -11.64 -19.64 13.74
CA SER A 903 -11.30 -19.93 12.35
C SER A 903 -9.80 -19.98 12.15
N ILE A 904 -9.37 -20.74 11.15
CA ILE A 904 -8.01 -20.78 10.65
C ILE A 904 -8.06 -20.48 9.16
N ARG A 905 -7.27 -19.52 8.69
CA ARG A 905 -7.07 -19.27 7.28
C ARG A 905 -5.60 -19.49 6.95
N VAL A 906 -5.31 -20.28 5.91
CA VAL A 906 -3.96 -20.45 5.37
C VAL A 906 -4.02 -20.21 3.87
N HIS A 907 -3.25 -19.25 3.36
CA HIS A 907 -3.32 -18.82 1.97
C HIS A 907 -1.92 -18.49 1.43
N GLY A 908 -1.75 -18.55 0.11
CA GLY A 908 -0.47 -18.31 -0.55
C GLY A 908 -0.10 -19.42 -1.53
N PHE A 909 1.19 -19.60 -1.82
CA PHE A 909 1.66 -20.63 -2.74
C PHE A 909 1.26 -22.06 -2.32
N ASP A 910 0.66 -22.82 -3.25
CA ASP A 910 0.01 -24.09 -2.93
C ASP A 910 0.97 -25.20 -2.47
N GLN A 911 2.23 -25.15 -2.90
CA GLN A 911 3.26 -26.17 -2.61
C GLN A 911 3.40 -26.46 -1.12
N ASN A 912 3.48 -25.42 -0.29
CA ASN A 912 3.78 -25.53 1.13
C ASN A 912 2.55 -25.28 2.03
N LEU A 913 1.41 -24.93 1.45
CA LEU A 913 0.16 -24.61 2.16
C LEU A 913 -0.25 -25.72 3.14
N LEU A 914 -0.33 -26.96 2.68
CA LEU A 914 -0.73 -28.09 3.54
C LEU A 914 0.30 -28.39 4.65
N THR A 915 1.59 -28.10 4.42
CA THR A 915 2.64 -28.26 5.43
C THR A 915 2.40 -27.27 6.56
N LEU A 916 2.21 -25.98 6.24
CA LEU A 916 1.90 -24.96 7.23
C LEU A 916 0.60 -25.28 7.97
N THR A 917 -0.48 -25.63 7.26
CA THR A 917 -1.77 -25.99 7.90
C THR A 917 -1.62 -27.10 8.94
N LYS A 918 -0.78 -28.11 8.67
CA LYS A 918 -0.55 -29.21 9.62
C LYS A 918 0.16 -28.75 10.88
N GLU A 919 1.15 -27.86 10.77
CA GLU A 919 1.85 -27.32 11.94
C GLU A 919 0.94 -26.42 12.76
N VAL A 920 0.14 -25.56 12.10
CA VAL A 920 -0.87 -24.72 12.76
C VAL A 920 -1.86 -25.59 13.53
N LEU A 921 -2.44 -26.62 12.89
CA LEU A 921 -3.36 -27.56 13.55
C LEU A 921 -2.69 -28.35 14.67
N ARG A 922 -1.40 -28.69 14.53
CA ARG A 922 -0.65 -29.41 15.57
C ARG A 922 -0.57 -28.57 16.85
N VAL A 923 -0.27 -27.28 16.74
CA VAL A 923 -0.21 -26.37 17.90
C VAL A 923 -1.58 -26.23 18.54
N VAL A 924 -2.61 -25.93 17.75
CA VAL A 924 -4.01 -25.81 18.20
C VAL A 924 -4.45 -27.06 18.98
N MET A 925 -4.10 -28.25 18.50
CA MET A 925 -4.47 -29.51 19.14
C MET A 925 -3.59 -29.89 20.34
N SER A 926 -2.39 -29.32 20.46
CA SER A 926 -1.43 -29.61 21.54
C SER A 926 -1.73 -28.87 22.84
N LEU A 927 -2.42 -27.72 22.78
CA LEU A 927 -2.89 -26.95 23.93
C LEU A 927 -3.93 -27.69 24.80
N ARG A 928 -4.26 -28.93 24.42
CA ARG A 928 -5.14 -29.84 25.16
C ARG A 928 -4.45 -30.59 26.31
N GLU A 929 -3.11 -30.66 26.35
CA GLU A 929 -2.36 -31.65 27.15
C GLU A 929 -1.27 -31.08 28.10
N ARG A 930 -1.33 -29.83 28.57
CA ARG A 930 -0.43 -29.36 29.63
C ARG A 930 -1.16 -28.96 30.90
#